data_AF-C5LD41-F1
#
_entry.id   AF-C5LD41-F1
#
_cell.length_a   1.000
_cell.length_b   1.000
_cell.length_c   1.000
_cell.angle_alpha   90.00
_cell.angle_beta   90.00
_cell.angle_gamma   90.00
#
_symmetry.space_group_name_H-M   'P 1'
#
loop_
_entity.id
_entity.type
_entity.pdbx_description
1 polymer ?
#
loop_
_entity_poly.entity_id
_entity_poly.type
_entity_poly.pdbx_seq_one_letter_code
_entity_poly.pdbx_strand_id
1 'polypeptide(L)'
;MTSNASDVAESHLTLPFCPSPEVACLHVMDAISHYGQASVPNTSEDHSIRVLRIECPTVLHVESADHLPKYFLRLLRFQGFGRESRSLFVARDGSYALGGWGQAHIASSLSAMLLSGTDDKVRYIGGRRFDEDRAIGAEWRDFFHDPSQEYWVLPRLEIASSGVYPKATYTVAANMLYDNATGKLLMGEADHGCVTRELPQTCYANLSVRYSNTVNTAISKFRNGSLDKVVISLRSTLSFEDGAYPMDPIDWLITVVEAVPDTKRYTIYIEPPHGESAFVCITPERLCRVEGGHVETEAVAGTWKPSEITNNEEADIKRSTEHSTVTKYIRGILSRRAHNVRVSRVDLLRLKELVHCKQMLEATVDLPDIEDGTNGDEIASLRSGHGVVEWLVRDLHPTPAVGGKPLKDAMTFIRAREPFDRGFFAAPCGVVSSNGGELAVSLRSALVERRHGSKVHVMAGAGLIEGSVPEDEWNEIRLKMRQFVGTLSDGVRPALNDPSEFPNFNTFWCAVFVDELVRLGIKHFVVCPGSRSTPLTIAVTKHPQTTHVVHTDERGAAFYALGYAKATGLPAPVIVTSGSAVANLLPAITEAQESHVPMLLLTADRPAELRDTGSNQTMNQTDIFKPYAVWTRDVAPPCESAPVRYLLSDTDYAVAQCLGQQGVVHLNMQFRENLAPEGGPVRGGQYEEMSAFHVPEDSRFTRWQMRSREPLTRTARPPRRSIDEDRVKELICGVMPELSGDTRLSGQVREQ
;
A
#
# COMPACT_ATOMS: atom_id res chain seq x y z
N MET A 1 25.51 33.32 18.25
CA MET A 1 24.11 33.66 18.54
C MET A 1 24.13 34.46 19.83
N THR A 2 23.94 35.77 19.75
CA THR A 2 23.75 36.65 20.93
C THR A 2 22.45 37.40 20.69
N SER A 3 21.32 36.70 20.88
CA SER A 3 20.02 37.34 21.02
C SER A 3 19.73 37.45 22.52
N ASN A 4 19.30 38.65 22.93
CA ASN A 4 19.04 38.98 24.33
C ASN A 4 17.80 38.21 24.83
N ALA A 5 17.79 37.90 26.12
CA ALA A 5 16.69 37.25 26.85
C ALA A 5 15.35 38.04 26.84
N SER A 6 15.26 39.16 26.11
CA SER A 6 14.05 39.95 25.92
C SER A 6 13.12 39.44 24.81
N ASP A 7 13.58 38.54 23.94
CA ASP A 7 12.79 38.06 22.78
C ASP A 7 11.82 36.90 23.14
N VAL A 8 11.82 36.43 24.39
CA VAL A 8 10.96 35.32 24.87
C VAL A 8 9.56 35.81 25.27
N ALA A 9 9.22 37.08 24.99
CA ALA A 9 7.85 37.58 25.11
C ALA A 9 6.92 37.04 24.02
N GLU A 10 7.48 36.53 22.91
CA GLU A 10 6.74 35.95 21.80
C GLU A 10 6.81 34.41 21.89
N SER A 11 5.66 33.73 21.80
CA SER A 11 5.52 32.26 21.82
C SER A 11 6.14 31.56 20.60
N HIS A 12 6.98 32.26 19.84
CA HIS A 12 7.49 31.90 18.53
C HIS A 12 8.91 32.43 18.31
N LEU A 13 9.84 31.58 17.90
CA LEU A 13 11.22 31.94 17.55
C LEU A 13 11.57 31.43 16.15
N THR A 14 12.07 32.32 15.28
CA THR A 14 12.48 31.95 13.92
C THR A 14 14.01 31.99 13.77
N LEU A 15 14.61 30.85 13.43
CA LEU A 15 16.02 30.68 13.11
C LEU A 15 16.32 31.04 11.65
N PRO A 16 17.59 31.33 11.29
CA PRO A 16 17.98 31.57 9.91
C PRO A 16 17.66 30.38 8.98
N PHE A 17 17.48 30.68 7.69
CA PHE A 17 17.22 29.69 6.65
C PHE A 17 18.34 28.64 6.54
N CYS A 18 17.95 27.38 6.30
CA CYS A 18 18.86 26.25 6.11
C CYS A 18 18.71 25.60 4.73
N PRO A 19 19.79 25.07 4.14
CA PRO A 19 19.77 24.51 2.79
C PRO A 19 19.13 23.12 2.69
N SER A 20 18.94 22.42 3.81
CA SER A 20 18.26 21.12 3.85
C SER A 20 17.48 20.92 5.16
N PRO A 21 16.47 20.03 5.17
CA PRO A 21 15.71 19.71 6.39
C PRO A 21 16.58 19.13 7.50
N GLU A 22 17.57 18.30 7.17
CA GLU A 22 18.46 17.66 8.14
C GLU A 22 19.30 18.71 8.89
N VAL A 23 19.82 19.71 8.17
CA VAL A 23 20.57 20.83 8.78
C VAL A 23 19.63 21.71 9.61
N ALA A 24 18.41 21.96 9.13
CA ALA A 24 17.40 22.69 9.89
C ALA A 24 17.05 21.97 11.21
N CYS A 25 16.90 20.64 11.18
CA CYS A 25 16.71 19.82 12.39
C CYS A 25 17.86 20.00 13.39
N LEU A 26 19.12 19.93 12.94
CA LEU A 26 20.28 20.12 13.83
C LEU A 26 20.26 21.51 14.50
N HIS A 27 19.97 22.56 13.75
CA HIS A 27 19.88 23.92 14.30
C HIS A 27 18.73 24.09 15.30
N VAL A 28 17.58 23.48 15.03
CA VAL A 28 16.43 23.47 15.96
C VAL A 28 16.79 22.69 17.24
N MET A 29 17.50 21.57 17.13
CA MET A 29 17.96 20.77 18.28
C MET A 29 19.02 21.50 19.13
N ASP A 30 19.94 22.22 18.50
CA ASP A 30 20.91 23.07 19.18
C ASP A 30 20.20 24.21 19.93
N ALA A 31 19.21 24.84 19.29
CA ALA A 31 18.39 25.86 19.94
C ALA A 31 17.63 25.28 21.15
N ILE A 32 16.97 24.12 21.01
CA ILE A 32 16.32 23.42 22.14
C ILE A 32 17.29 23.21 23.30
N SER A 33 18.52 22.78 23.01
CA SER A 33 19.54 22.52 24.03
C SER A 33 19.99 23.80 24.74
N HIS A 34 20.08 24.91 24.02
CA HIS A 34 20.45 26.22 24.56
C HIS A 34 19.33 26.82 25.43
N TYR A 35 18.09 26.80 24.95
CA TYR A 35 16.92 27.28 25.70
C TYR A 35 16.54 26.35 26.86
N GLY A 36 16.81 25.04 26.74
CA GLY A 36 16.66 24.05 27.80
C GLY A 36 17.46 24.34 29.08
N GLN A 37 18.56 25.09 28.95
CA GLN A 37 19.44 25.44 30.06
C GLN A 37 19.19 26.85 30.62
N ALA A 38 18.41 27.68 29.90
CA ALA A 38 18.11 29.05 30.29
C ALA A 38 16.79 29.11 31.08
N SER A 39 16.84 29.52 32.35
CA SER A 39 15.64 29.94 33.07
C SER A 39 15.16 31.27 32.50
N VAL A 40 13.99 31.26 31.85
CA VAL A 40 13.35 32.49 31.37
C VAL A 40 12.76 33.20 32.59
N PRO A 41 13.25 34.39 32.99
CA PRO A 41 12.71 35.10 34.13
C PRO A 41 11.39 35.74 33.71
N ASN A 42 10.25 35.12 34.04
CA ASN A 42 8.94 35.72 33.86
C ASN A 42 8.29 36.01 35.22
N THR A 43 7.52 37.10 35.31
CA THR A 43 6.94 37.65 36.56
C THR A 43 5.41 37.50 36.61
N SER A 44 4.87 36.53 35.89
CA SER A 44 3.43 36.24 35.82
C SER A 44 2.97 35.36 36.99
N GLU A 45 1.81 35.64 37.60
CA GLU A 45 1.15 34.75 38.57
C GLU A 45 0.32 33.62 37.89
N ASP A 46 0.19 33.66 36.56
CA ASP A 46 -0.54 32.66 35.77
C ASP A 46 0.32 31.42 35.50
N HIS A 47 -0.02 30.31 36.16
CA HIS A 47 0.62 28.99 36.04
C HIS A 47 0.12 28.15 34.84
N SER A 48 -0.50 28.76 33.83
CA SER A 48 -0.93 28.02 32.63
C SER A 48 0.25 27.39 31.87
N ILE A 49 0.02 26.19 31.32
CA ILE A 49 0.99 25.54 30.41
C ILE A 49 0.85 26.15 29.02
N ARG A 50 1.96 26.59 28.43
CA ARG A 50 2.00 27.19 27.10
C ARG A 50 2.96 26.45 26.17
N VAL A 51 2.79 26.67 24.87
CA VAL A 51 3.63 26.11 23.81
C VAL A 51 4.60 27.17 23.30
N LEU A 52 5.89 26.88 23.34
CA LEU A 52 6.94 27.63 22.66
C LEU A 52 7.31 26.90 21.36
N ARG A 53 7.23 27.60 20.23
CA ARG A 53 7.60 27.06 18.93
C ARG A 53 8.93 27.67 18.45
N ILE A 54 9.92 26.83 18.15
CA ILE A 54 11.19 27.24 17.52
C ILE A 54 11.20 26.70 16.09
N GLU A 55 11.33 27.55 15.08
CA GLU A 55 11.24 27.14 13.68
C GLU A 55 12.42 27.59 12.83
N CYS A 56 12.76 26.79 11.81
CA CYS A 56 13.85 27.02 10.87
C CYS A 56 13.33 26.79 9.44
N PRO A 57 13.22 27.85 8.62
CA PRO A 57 12.86 27.72 7.21
C PRO A 57 13.91 26.91 6.43
N THR A 58 13.46 26.09 5.47
CA THR A 58 14.31 25.20 4.68
C THR A 58 13.77 24.97 3.26
N VAL A 59 14.48 24.17 2.46
CA VAL A 59 14.06 23.73 1.12
C VAL A 59 14.00 22.21 1.08
N LEU A 60 12.96 21.69 0.42
CA LEU A 60 12.84 20.28 0.07
C LEU A 60 12.67 20.15 -1.44
N HIS A 61 13.54 19.37 -2.08
CA HIS A 61 13.43 19.09 -3.51
C HIS A 61 12.45 17.94 -3.75
N VAL A 62 11.28 18.29 -4.27
CA VAL A 62 10.21 17.35 -4.60
C VAL A 62 10.02 17.32 -6.12
N GLU A 63 9.90 16.14 -6.72
CA GLU A 63 9.70 15.99 -8.17
C GLU A 63 8.29 16.44 -8.64
N SER A 64 7.26 16.18 -7.84
CA SER A 64 5.88 16.66 -8.07
C SER A 64 5.06 16.63 -6.78
N ALA A 65 3.91 17.32 -6.75
CA ALA A 65 2.97 17.27 -5.62
C ALA A 65 2.59 15.84 -5.21
N ASP A 66 2.48 14.93 -6.20
CA ASP A 66 2.08 13.53 -6.00
C ASP A 66 3.10 12.72 -5.19
N HIS A 67 4.36 13.14 -5.23
CA HIS A 67 5.44 12.49 -4.49
C HIS A 67 5.57 13.04 -3.07
N LEU A 68 4.87 14.12 -2.71
CA LEU A 68 4.99 14.77 -1.40
C LEU A 68 4.81 13.79 -0.22
N PRO A 69 3.82 12.87 -0.21
CA PRO A 69 3.70 11.87 0.85
C PRO A 69 4.94 10.97 0.96
N LYS A 70 5.50 10.52 -0.17
CA LYS A 70 6.70 9.67 -0.19
C LYS A 70 7.91 10.36 0.42
N TYR A 71 8.14 11.64 0.11
CA TYR A 71 9.26 12.38 0.69
C TYR A 71 9.10 12.58 2.20
N PHE A 72 7.91 12.96 2.66
CA PHE A 72 7.64 13.11 4.10
C PHE A 72 7.77 11.77 4.85
N LEU A 73 7.27 10.67 4.29
CA LEU A 73 7.45 9.33 4.86
C LEU A 73 8.94 8.94 4.94
N ARG A 74 9.73 9.24 3.91
CA ARG A 74 11.18 9.00 3.93
C ARG A 74 11.89 9.81 5.01
N LEU A 75 11.46 11.05 5.27
CA LEU A 75 11.98 11.84 6.38
C LEU A 75 11.62 11.18 7.71
N LEU A 76 10.37 10.74 7.88
CA LEU A 76 9.90 10.06 9.09
C LEU A 76 10.61 8.71 9.36
N ARG A 77 11.31 8.12 8.36
CA ARG A 77 12.16 6.93 8.55
C ARG A 77 13.40 7.19 9.41
N PHE A 78 13.89 8.43 9.50
CA PHE A 78 15.12 8.72 10.24
C PHE A 78 14.91 8.52 11.74
N GLN A 79 15.40 7.38 12.26
CA GLN A 79 15.33 6.98 13.68
C GLN A 79 16.45 7.62 14.53
N GLY A 80 16.59 8.94 14.47
CA GLY A 80 17.49 9.68 15.38
C GLY A 80 16.93 9.84 16.80
N PHE A 81 15.65 9.52 17.01
CA PHE A 81 14.85 9.87 18.18
C PHE A 81 14.04 8.66 18.69
N GLY A 82 14.69 7.67 19.31
CA GLY A 82 14.04 6.60 20.10
C GLY A 82 12.82 5.87 19.47
N ARG A 83 12.00 5.20 20.30
CA ARG A 83 10.65 4.69 19.94
C ARG A 83 9.59 5.77 20.22
N GLU A 84 9.82 6.96 19.69
CA GLU A 84 8.93 8.10 19.87
C GLU A 84 7.71 8.00 18.93
N SER A 85 6.63 8.71 19.26
CA SER A 85 5.45 8.77 18.39
C SER A 85 5.82 9.37 17.03
N ARG A 86 5.13 8.94 15.97
CA ARG A 86 5.31 9.45 14.62
C ARG A 86 3.96 9.77 14.01
N SER A 87 3.87 10.88 13.29
CA SER A 87 2.62 11.29 12.66
C SER A 87 2.85 11.93 11.30
N LEU A 88 1.91 11.74 10.38
CA LEU A 88 1.89 12.37 9.07
C LEU A 88 0.47 12.77 8.73
N PHE A 89 0.33 13.96 8.16
CA PHE A 89 -0.84 14.37 7.42
C PHE A 89 -0.40 15.01 6.11
N VAL A 90 -0.95 14.56 4.99
CA VAL A 90 -0.81 15.23 3.68
C VAL A 90 -2.19 15.55 3.15
N ALA A 91 -2.42 16.81 2.82
CA ALA A 91 -3.68 17.29 2.24
C ALA A 91 -3.91 16.70 0.85
N ARG A 92 -5.17 16.54 0.48
CA ARG A 92 -5.60 15.86 -0.74
C ARG A 92 -5.02 16.40 -2.04
N ASP A 93 -4.77 17.69 -2.10
CA ASP A 93 -4.25 18.40 -3.26
C ASP A 93 -2.74 18.67 -3.17
N GLY A 94 -2.08 18.15 -2.13
CA GLY A 94 -0.66 18.38 -1.86
C GLY A 94 -0.33 19.83 -1.47
N SER A 95 -1.34 20.66 -1.16
CA SER A 95 -1.13 22.05 -0.72
C SER A 95 -0.51 22.19 0.67
N TYR A 96 -0.56 21.10 1.44
CA TYR A 96 -0.11 21.07 2.82
C TYR A 96 0.34 19.66 3.21
N ALA A 97 1.44 19.58 3.94
CA ALA A 97 1.94 18.35 4.54
C ALA A 97 2.60 18.66 5.89
N LEU A 98 2.41 17.77 6.86
CA LEU A 98 2.96 17.88 8.21
C LEU A 98 3.42 16.50 8.67
N GLY A 99 4.73 16.35 8.88
CA GLY A 99 5.33 15.17 9.50
C GLY A 99 5.82 15.52 10.90
N GLY A 100 5.57 14.65 11.88
CA GLY A 100 5.93 14.88 13.28
C GLY A 100 6.66 13.69 13.92
N TRP A 101 7.60 14.01 14.81
CA TRP A 101 8.33 13.07 15.68
C TRP A 101 8.16 13.45 17.15
N GLY A 102 7.94 12.44 17.98
CA GLY A 102 7.70 12.59 19.40
C GLY A 102 6.45 13.37 19.74
N GLN A 103 6.10 13.40 21.03
CA GLN A 103 5.01 14.21 21.54
C GLN A 103 5.54 15.28 22.48
N ALA A 104 5.15 16.53 22.24
CA ALA A 104 5.20 17.58 23.25
C ALA A 104 3.99 17.47 24.19
N HIS A 105 2.82 17.12 23.65
CA HIS A 105 1.58 16.96 24.38
C HIS A 105 0.65 15.95 23.68
N ILE A 106 -0.16 15.22 24.44
CA ILE A 106 -1.26 14.39 23.94
C ILE A 106 -2.55 14.93 24.53
N ALA A 107 -3.48 15.36 23.68
CA ALA A 107 -4.80 15.81 24.08
C ALA A 107 -5.82 14.66 23.91
N SER A 108 -6.60 14.41 24.96
CA SER A 108 -7.67 13.38 25.01
C SER A 108 -8.99 13.84 24.37
N SER A 109 -9.08 15.11 24.01
CA SER A 109 -10.20 15.72 23.29
C SER A 109 -9.72 16.97 22.54
N LEU A 110 -10.48 17.39 21.54
CA LEU A 110 -10.35 18.71 20.91
C LEU A 110 -10.26 19.83 21.97
N SER A 111 -11.18 19.86 22.93
CA SER A 111 -11.20 20.86 24.02
C SER A 111 -9.98 20.82 24.97
N ALA A 112 -9.22 19.71 25.03
CA ALA A 112 -8.01 19.59 25.84
C ALA A 112 -6.74 20.07 25.12
N MET A 113 -6.83 20.55 23.88
CA MET A 113 -5.69 21.06 23.13
C MET A 113 -5.20 22.40 23.69
N LEU A 114 -3.87 22.54 23.80
CA LEU A 114 -3.20 23.77 24.24
C LEU A 114 -3.09 24.78 23.09
N LEU A 115 -4.22 25.26 22.58
CA LEU A 115 -4.31 26.19 21.44
C LEU A 115 -4.70 27.62 21.84
N SER A 116 -5.02 27.85 23.11
CA SER A 116 -5.37 29.19 23.59
C SER A 116 -4.16 30.12 23.52
N GLY A 117 -4.31 31.24 22.80
CA GLY A 117 -3.24 32.23 22.63
C GLY A 117 -2.05 31.76 21.77
N THR A 118 -2.19 30.65 21.03
CA THR A 118 -1.17 30.18 20.09
C THR A 118 -1.44 30.68 18.67
N ASP A 119 -0.38 30.85 17.89
CA ASP A 119 -0.45 31.02 16.43
C ASP A 119 -1.07 29.78 15.74
N ASP A 120 -1.53 29.94 14.50
CA ASP A 120 -2.05 28.87 13.64
C ASP A 120 -0.98 27.80 13.29
N LYS A 121 0.28 28.12 13.57
CA LYS A 121 1.41 27.23 13.37
C LYS A 121 1.53 26.10 14.41
N VAL A 122 0.89 26.23 15.57
CA VAL A 122 0.84 25.15 16.57
C VAL A 122 -0.29 24.20 16.19
N ARG A 123 0.06 22.94 15.89
CA ARG A 123 -0.85 21.99 15.25
C ARG A 123 -0.82 20.63 15.92
N TYR A 124 -2.02 20.12 16.21
CA TYR A 124 -2.22 18.75 16.63
C TYR A 124 -2.56 17.88 15.42
N ILE A 125 -2.05 16.64 15.40
CA ILE A 125 -2.39 15.61 14.43
C ILE A 125 -3.10 14.48 15.17
N GLY A 126 -4.20 13.96 14.64
CA GLY A 126 -4.96 12.96 15.38
C GLY A 126 -6.32 12.66 14.79
N GLY A 127 -7.21 12.17 15.66
CA GLY A 127 -8.60 11.95 15.32
C GLY A 127 -9.47 11.58 16.52
N ARG A 128 -10.76 11.44 16.24
CA ARG A 128 -11.78 10.99 17.20
C ARG A 128 -12.35 9.64 16.76
N ARG A 129 -12.58 8.73 17.71
CA ARG A 129 -13.09 7.38 17.45
C ARG A 129 -14.47 7.39 16.80
N PHE A 130 -14.73 6.43 15.91
CA PHE A 130 -15.98 6.32 15.15
C PHE A 130 -17.24 6.13 16.01
N ASP A 131 -17.15 5.33 17.08
CA ASP A 131 -18.30 4.96 17.91
C ASP A 131 -17.93 4.94 19.40
N GLU A 132 -18.35 5.99 20.10
CA GLU A 132 -18.05 6.20 21.53
C GLU A 132 -18.85 5.27 22.44
N ASP A 133 -20.04 4.82 22.00
CA ASP A 133 -20.88 3.91 22.80
C ASP A 133 -20.39 2.46 22.77
N ARG A 134 -19.40 2.15 21.92
CA ARG A 134 -18.83 0.81 21.79
C ARG A 134 -17.64 0.67 22.72
N ALA A 135 -17.48 -0.49 23.37
CA ALA A 135 -16.26 -0.80 24.13
C ALA A 135 -15.01 -0.74 23.23
N ILE A 136 -13.92 -0.16 23.74
CA ILE A 136 -12.64 -0.02 23.01
C ILE A 136 -12.06 -1.41 22.69
N GLY A 137 -11.82 -1.65 21.40
CA GLY A 137 -11.16 -2.88 20.93
C GLY A 137 -9.74 -3.01 21.49
N ALA A 138 -9.26 -4.25 21.69
CA ALA A 138 -7.92 -4.49 22.24
C ALA A 138 -6.82 -3.90 21.34
N GLU A 139 -7.03 -3.94 20.04
CA GLU A 139 -6.16 -3.42 18.99
C GLU A 139 -6.03 -1.88 19.01
N TRP A 140 -6.98 -1.17 19.63
CA TRP A 140 -7.01 0.30 19.68
C TRP A 140 -6.49 0.89 20.99
N ARG A 141 -6.03 0.06 21.93
CA ARG A 141 -5.60 0.49 23.27
C ARG A 141 -4.37 1.40 23.30
N ASP A 142 -3.62 1.49 22.21
CA ASP A 142 -2.52 2.46 22.08
C ASP A 142 -2.99 3.88 21.77
N PHE A 143 -4.20 4.00 21.24
CA PHE A 143 -4.79 5.27 20.87
C PHE A 143 -5.79 5.75 21.92
N PHE A 144 -6.61 4.83 22.44
CA PHE A 144 -7.73 5.18 23.31
C PHE A 144 -7.68 4.45 24.65
N HIS A 145 -8.06 5.17 25.70
CA HIS A 145 -8.24 4.64 27.05
C HIS A 145 -9.52 5.23 27.61
N ASP A 146 -10.33 4.45 28.31
CA ASP A 146 -11.54 4.99 28.95
C ASP A 146 -11.15 6.07 30.00
N PRO A 147 -11.68 7.32 29.92
CA PRO A 147 -12.77 7.79 29.06
C PRO A 147 -12.38 8.46 27.73
N SER A 148 -11.10 8.70 27.46
CA SER A 148 -10.55 9.27 26.21
C SER A 148 -10.95 8.49 24.95
N GLN A 149 -11.84 9.08 24.15
CA GLN A 149 -12.26 8.57 22.83
C GLN A 149 -11.52 9.25 21.66
N GLU A 150 -10.61 10.17 21.95
CA GLU A 150 -9.82 10.89 20.97
C GLU A 150 -8.33 10.71 21.26
N TYR A 151 -7.53 10.86 20.20
CA TYR A 151 -6.08 10.86 20.30
C TYR A 151 -5.54 11.96 19.39
N TRP A 152 -4.96 12.98 20.01
CA TRP A 152 -4.35 14.12 19.32
C TRP A 152 -2.95 14.36 19.85
N VAL A 153 -1.95 14.27 18.97
CA VAL A 153 -0.56 14.54 19.32
C VAL A 153 -0.14 15.92 18.82
N LEU A 154 0.45 16.73 19.70
CA LEU A 154 1.28 17.87 19.31
C LEU A 154 2.71 17.33 19.11
N PRO A 155 3.22 17.28 17.87
CA PRO A 155 4.56 16.75 17.63
C PRO A 155 5.62 17.54 18.39
N ARG A 156 6.62 16.85 18.94
CA ARG A 156 7.75 17.53 19.58
C ARG A 156 8.64 18.21 18.56
N LEU A 157 8.96 17.49 17.48
CA LEU A 157 9.62 18.00 16.29
C LEU A 157 8.67 17.79 15.12
N GLU A 158 8.61 18.75 14.20
CA GLU A 158 7.80 18.65 12.99
C GLU A 158 8.52 19.24 11.78
N ILE A 159 8.16 18.73 10.62
CA ILE A 159 8.39 19.38 9.33
C ILE A 159 7.05 19.67 8.70
N ALA A 160 6.86 20.90 8.23
CA ALA A 160 5.64 21.32 7.56
C ALA A 160 5.97 21.89 6.18
N SER A 161 5.09 21.65 5.21
CA SER A 161 5.06 22.38 3.94
C SER A 161 3.82 23.27 3.89
N SER A 162 3.99 24.51 3.46
CA SER A 162 2.88 25.44 3.21
C SER A 162 2.90 25.92 1.76
N GLY A 163 1.73 25.95 1.13
CA GLY A 163 1.55 26.35 -0.26
C GLY A 163 1.67 25.19 -1.25
N VAL A 164 1.34 25.48 -2.51
CA VAL A 164 1.25 24.46 -3.56
C VAL A 164 2.59 24.33 -4.29
N TYR A 165 3.01 23.08 -4.54
CA TYR A 165 4.14 22.77 -5.41
C TYR A 165 4.05 23.50 -6.77
N PRO A 166 5.16 24.01 -7.35
CA PRO A 166 6.55 23.98 -6.86
C PRO A 166 6.91 25.16 -5.95
N LYS A 167 5.94 26.00 -5.55
CA LYS A 167 6.18 27.21 -4.75
C LYS A 167 6.03 26.99 -3.24
N ALA A 168 5.92 25.74 -2.81
CA ALA A 168 5.75 25.40 -1.40
C ALA A 168 6.99 25.82 -0.60
N THR A 169 6.77 26.37 0.59
CA THR A 169 7.80 26.66 1.59
C THR A 169 7.86 25.54 2.61
N TYR A 170 9.05 25.20 3.11
CA TYR A 170 9.23 24.14 4.09
C TYR A 170 9.82 24.71 5.38
N THR A 171 9.36 24.19 6.50
CA THR A 171 9.80 24.63 7.83
C THR A 171 9.98 23.43 8.73
N VAL A 172 11.13 23.33 9.38
CA VAL A 172 11.34 22.42 10.52
C VAL A 172 11.07 23.20 11.80
N ALA A 173 10.31 22.64 12.73
CA ALA A 173 10.05 23.29 14.01
C ALA A 173 10.03 22.32 15.17
N ALA A 174 10.30 22.83 16.37
CA ALA A 174 10.08 22.12 17.61
C ALA A 174 9.05 22.84 18.48
N ASN A 175 8.18 22.06 19.11
CA ASN A 175 7.21 22.51 20.08
C ASN A 175 7.67 22.09 21.48
N MET A 176 7.75 23.05 22.40
CA MET A 176 8.17 22.82 23.79
C MET A 176 7.09 23.32 24.74
N LEU A 177 6.86 22.59 25.83
CA LEU A 177 5.95 23.02 26.89
C LEU A 177 6.71 23.79 27.97
N TYR A 178 6.15 24.90 28.43
CA TYR A 178 6.65 25.64 29.57
C TYR A 178 5.51 26.09 30.50
N ASP A 179 5.83 26.21 31.79
CA ASP A 179 4.95 26.84 32.77
C ASP A 179 5.08 28.37 32.67
N ASN A 180 3.97 29.07 32.47
CA ASN A 180 3.97 30.50 32.16
C ASN A 180 4.45 31.38 33.32
N ALA A 181 4.19 30.97 34.57
CA ALA A 181 4.60 31.71 35.77
C ALA A 181 6.10 31.58 36.05
N THR A 182 6.63 30.37 35.90
CA THR A 182 8.03 30.05 36.25
C THR A 182 8.98 30.14 35.07
N GLY A 183 8.47 30.18 33.82
CA GLY A 183 9.28 30.11 32.60
C GLY A 183 10.03 28.78 32.44
N LYS A 184 9.70 27.76 33.25
CA LYS A 184 10.42 26.49 33.30
C LYS A 184 9.90 25.54 32.23
N LEU A 185 10.82 25.00 31.43
CA LEU A 185 10.54 23.95 30.44
C LEU A 185 10.17 22.62 31.12
N LEU A 186 9.13 21.99 30.59
CA LEU A 186 8.64 20.68 31.01
C LEU A 186 9.19 19.61 30.05
N MET A 187 10.37 19.06 30.33
CA MET A 187 10.98 17.99 29.53
C MET A 187 10.47 16.61 29.99
N GLY A 188 9.95 15.78 29.07
CA GLY A 188 9.66 14.36 29.28
C GLY A 188 10.86 13.46 28.94
N GLU A 189 11.07 12.40 29.73
CA GLU A 189 12.13 11.40 29.52
C GLU A 189 11.84 10.54 28.28
N ALA A 190 12.85 10.32 27.43
CA ALA A 190 12.77 9.46 26.25
C ALA A 190 13.22 8.03 26.60
N ASP A 191 12.32 7.06 26.50
CA ASP A 191 12.58 5.66 26.85
C ASP A 191 13.23 4.89 25.69
N HIS A 192 14.21 4.03 25.98
CA HIS A 192 15.01 3.29 24.98
C HIS A 192 14.96 1.78 25.26
N GLY A 193 14.41 0.99 24.34
CA GLY A 193 14.48 -0.49 24.43
C GLY A 193 13.98 -1.22 23.19
N CYS A 194 14.75 -2.22 22.72
CA CYS A 194 14.48 -3.05 21.54
C CYS A 194 14.67 -4.55 21.86
N VAL A 195 13.76 -5.42 21.43
CA VAL A 195 13.92 -6.89 21.36
C VAL A 195 13.13 -7.45 20.16
N THR A 196 13.69 -8.45 19.45
CA THR A 196 13.10 -9.21 18.33
C THR A 196 13.11 -10.72 18.59
N ARG A 197 12.04 -11.46 18.22
CA ARG A 197 12.02 -12.94 17.95
C ARG A 197 10.74 -13.43 17.22
N GLU A 198 10.77 -14.71 16.83
CA GLU A 198 10.16 -15.44 15.67
C GLU A 198 8.70 -15.99 15.74
N LEU A 199 8.29 -16.56 14.58
CA LEU A 199 7.06 -16.75 13.77
C LEU A 199 5.81 -17.48 14.35
N PRO A 200 4.53 -17.10 14.03
CA PRO A 200 3.64 -18.00 13.23
C PRO A 200 2.37 -17.44 12.46
N GLN A 201 2.00 -18.17 11.39
CA GLN A 201 0.82 -18.32 10.49
C GLN A 201 -0.33 -17.29 10.31
N THR A 202 -0.67 -17.06 9.02
CA THR A 202 -1.91 -16.41 8.52
C THR A 202 -3.11 -17.37 8.49
N CYS A 203 -4.31 -16.90 8.87
CA CYS A 203 -5.56 -17.64 8.75
C CYS A 203 -6.66 -16.83 8.05
N TYR A 204 -7.34 -17.43 7.07
CA TYR A 204 -8.56 -16.90 6.47
C TYR A 204 -9.66 -17.97 6.55
N ALA A 205 -10.77 -17.66 7.21
CA ALA A 205 -11.96 -18.52 7.18
C ALA A 205 -13.27 -17.69 7.24
N ASN A 206 -14.19 -18.00 6.31
CA ASN A 206 -15.65 -17.80 6.38
C ASN A 206 -16.24 -16.36 6.46
N LEU A 207 -15.59 -15.33 5.92
CA LEU A 207 -16.14 -13.96 5.93
C LEU A 207 -17.30 -13.73 4.93
N SER A 208 -17.32 -14.40 3.78
CA SER A 208 -18.33 -14.17 2.72
C SER A 208 -19.75 -14.56 3.15
N VAL A 209 -19.91 -15.73 3.80
CA VAL A 209 -21.21 -16.22 4.28
C VAL A 209 -21.79 -15.31 5.36
N ARG A 210 -20.96 -14.84 6.29
CA ARG A 210 -21.38 -13.92 7.37
C ARG A 210 -21.79 -12.55 6.82
N TYR A 211 -21.06 -12.05 5.82
CA TYR A 211 -21.39 -10.79 5.17
C TYR A 211 -22.73 -10.89 4.42
N SER A 212 -22.93 -11.95 3.62
CA SER A 212 -24.19 -12.18 2.91
C SER A 212 -25.41 -12.25 3.84
N ASN A 213 -25.27 -12.91 4.99
CA ASN A 213 -26.33 -12.93 6.01
C ASN A 213 -26.63 -11.54 6.59
N THR A 214 -25.61 -10.69 6.73
CA THR A 214 -25.77 -9.32 7.22
C THR A 214 -26.48 -8.46 6.19
N VAL A 215 -26.12 -8.56 4.91
CA VAL A 215 -26.79 -7.86 3.80
C VAL A 215 -28.27 -8.26 3.73
N ASN A 216 -28.57 -9.56 3.76
CA ASN A 216 -29.95 -10.06 3.74
C ASN A 216 -30.78 -9.56 4.94
N THR A 217 -30.16 -9.42 6.11
CA THR A 217 -30.83 -8.83 7.29
C THR A 217 -31.07 -7.33 7.10
N ALA A 218 -30.13 -6.59 6.52
CA ALA A 218 -30.33 -5.16 6.23
C ALA A 218 -31.51 -4.97 5.26
N ILE A 219 -31.58 -5.79 4.21
CA ILE A 219 -32.67 -5.77 3.23
C ILE A 219 -34.04 -6.01 3.89
N SER A 220 -34.13 -6.91 4.87
CA SER A 220 -35.40 -7.14 5.57
C SER A 220 -35.82 -5.95 6.46
N LYS A 221 -34.84 -5.21 7.02
CA LYS A 221 -35.08 -3.95 7.74
C LYS A 221 -35.44 -2.77 6.84
N PHE A 222 -34.95 -2.75 5.60
CA PHE A 222 -35.39 -1.75 4.61
C PHE A 222 -36.87 -1.97 4.26
N ARG A 223 -37.26 -3.22 3.98
CA ARG A 223 -38.66 -3.56 3.60
C ARG A 223 -39.69 -3.25 4.68
N ASN A 224 -39.30 -3.27 5.95
CA ASN A 224 -40.20 -2.94 7.06
C ASN A 224 -40.13 -1.46 7.50
N GLY A 225 -39.34 -0.63 6.81
CA GLY A 225 -39.21 0.80 7.05
C GLY A 225 -38.44 1.19 8.32
N SER A 226 -37.79 0.25 9.00
CA SER A 226 -37.00 0.56 10.22
C SER A 226 -35.60 1.09 9.93
N LEU A 227 -35.17 1.05 8.67
CA LEU A 227 -33.87 1.49 8.22
C LEU A 227 -34.00 1.97 6.76
N ASP A 228 -33.31 3.04 6.38
CA ASP A 228 -33.26 3.54 5.00
C ASP A 228 -31.95 3.16 4.30
N LYS A 229 -30.85 3.23 5.06
CA LYS A 229 -29.48 2.96 4.61
C LYS A 229 -28.63 2.52 5.80
N VAL A 230 -27.69 1.61 5.59
CA VAL A 230 -26.64 1.34 6.58
C VAL A 230 -25.33 1.02 5.89
N VAL A 231 -24.23 1.50 6.45
CA VAL A 231 -22.90 1.22 5.92
C VAL A 231 -22.28 0.13 6.77
N ILE A 232 -22.13 -1.06 6.20
CA ILE A 232 -21.49 -2.20 6.87
C ILE A 232 -20.06 -2.33 6.38
N SER A 233 -19.17 -2.53 7.33
CA SER A 233 -17.76 -2.72 7.12
C SER A 233 -17.31 -4.14 7.41
N LEU A 234 -16.21 -4.49 6.75
CA LEU A 234 -15.45 -5.69 6.99
C LEU A 234 -14.04 -5.32 7.40
N ARG A 235 -13.46 -6.19 8.21
CA ARG A 235 -12.05 -6.16 8.58
C ARG A 235 -11.40 -7.44 8.04
N SER A 236 -10.42 -7.27 7.17
CA SER A 236 -9.50 -8.34 6.78
C SER A 236 -8.26 -8.24 7.65
N THR A 237 -7.99 -9.26 8.45
CA THR A 237 -6.78 -9.33 9.27
C THR A 237 -5.76 -10.19 8.56
N LEU A 238 -4.65 -9.59 8.15
CA LEU A 238 -3.45 -10.30 7.72
C LEU A 238 -2.59 -10.51 8.97
N SER A 239 -2.47 -11.75 9.42
CA SER A 239 -1.56 -12.10 10.49
C SER A 239 -0.24 -12.52 9.89
N PHE A 240 0.79 -11.73 10.15
CA PHE A 240 2.14 -12.08 9.79
C PHE A 240 2.72 -12.89 10.93
N GLU A 241 3.42 -13.94 10.54
CA GLU A 241 4.19 -14.70 11.49
C GLU A 241 5.18 -13.77 12.23
N ASP A 242 5.31 -13.92 13.55
CA ASP A 242 6.27 -13.19 14.38
C ASP A 242 7.67 -13.09 13.69
N GLY A 243 8.06 -11.89 13.25
CA GLY A 243 9.35 -11.68 12.57
C GLY A 243 9.41 -11.99 11.05
N ALA A 244 8.35 -12.51 10.40
CA ALA A 244 8.30 -12.67 8.93
C ALA A 244 8.04 -11.34 8.21
N TYR A 245 7.38 -10.41 8.89
CA TYR A 245 7.08 -9.10 8.34
C TYR A 245 7.73 -8.00 9.18
N PRO A 246 9.07 -7.87 9.14
CA PRO A 246 9.81 -6.85 9.85
C PRO A 246 9.69 -5.47 9.18
N MET A 247 8.58 -5.19 8.50
CA MET A 247 8.41 -3.94 7.77
C MET A 247 7.94 -2.85 8.73
N ASP A 248 8.71 -1.77 8.84
CA ASP A 248 8.23 -0.55 9.47
C ASP A 248 6.92 -0.14 8.77
N PRO A 249 5.83 0.17 9.50
CA PRO A 249 4.59 0.62 8.88
C PRO A 249 4.78 1.78 7.88
N ILE A 250 5.81 2.62 8.06
CA ILE A 250 6.20 3.67 7.12
C ILE A 250 6.73 3.10 5.80
N ASP A 251 7.55 2.05 5.85
CA ASP A 251 8.08 1.38 4.65
C ASP A 251 6.98 0.76 3.83
N TRP A 252 6.03 0.12 4.51
CA TRP A 252 4.85 -0.41 3.88
C TRP A 252 4.02 0.68 3.23
N LEU A 253 3.76 1.77 3.97
CA LEU A 253 2.97 2.88 3.45
C LEU A 253 3.63 3.54 2.24
N ILE A 254 4.96 3.62 2.17
CA ILE A 254 5.67 4.07 0.96
C ILE A 254 5.33 3.18 -0.23
N THR A 255 5.40 1.85 -0.07
CA THR A 255 5.03 0.89 -1.12
C THR A 255 3.57 1.09 -1.56
N VAL A 256 2.64 1.29 -0.61
CA VAL A 256 1.23 1.57 -0.91
C VAL A 256 1.06 2.88 -1.69
N VAL A 257 1.75 3.95 -1.27
CA VAL A 257 1.69 5.25 -1.94
C VAL A 257 2.22 5.13 -3.37
N GLU A 258 3.32 4.40 -3.59
CA GLU A 258 3.92 4.17 -4.91
C GLU A 258 3.06 3.29 -5.82
N ALA A 259 2.37 2.28 -5.27
CA ALA A 259 1.51 1.37 -6.04
C ALA A 259 0.18 2.02 -6.48
N VAL A 260 -0.21 3.11 -5.84
CA VAL A 260 -1.46 3.81 -6.11
C VAL A 260 -1.16 5.11 -6.89
N PRO A 261 -1.36 5.13 -8.22
CA PRO A 261 -1.05 6.28 -9.08
C PRO A 261 -2.00 7.47 -8.90
N ASP A 262 -3.03 7.37 -8.06
CA ASP A 262 -4.01 8.44 -7.84
C ASP A 262 -3.42 9.59 -7.01
N THR A 263 -3.63 10.82 -7.49
CA THR A 263 -2.95 12.01 -6.98
C THR A 263 -3.80 12.86 -6.03
N LYS A 264 -5.12 12.63 -5.98
CA LYS A 264 -6.07 13.42 -5.17
C LYS A 264 -6.55 12.69 -3.93
N ARG A 265 -5.65 12.45 -2.97
CA ARG A 265 -5.95 11.72 -1.72
C ARG A 265 -5.20 12.29 -0.52
N TYR A 266 -5.84 12.24 0.64
CA TYR A 266 -5.18 12.44 1.91
C TYR A 266 -4.32 11.22 2.24
N THR A 267 -3.15 11.46 2.83
CA THR A 267 -2.31 10.41 3.44
C THR A 267 -2.17 10.73 4.92
N ILE A 268 -2.63 9.82 5.77
CA ILE A 268 -2.61 9.98 7.23
C ILE A 268 -1.84 8.80 7.84
N TYR A 269 -0.91 9.12 8.73
CA TYR A 269 -0.16 8.16 9.53
C TYR A 269 -0.19 8.62 10.99
N ILE A 270 -0.53 7.73 11.92
CA ILE A 270 -0.50 8.01 13.35
C ILE A 270 0.06 6.79 14.07
N GLU A 271 1.17 6.96 14.75
CA GLU A 271 1.82 5.95 15.57
C GLU A 271 2.03 6.50 16.99
N PRO A 272 1.32 5.95 17.98
CA PRO A 272 1.51 6.33 19.38
C PRO A 272 2.90 5.96 19.91
N PRO A 273 3.24 6.43 21.13
CA PRO A 273 4.53 6.12 21.77
C PRO A 273 4.74 4.61 21.91
N HIS A 274 6.01 4.18 22.01
CA HIS A 274 6.42 2.78 22.11
C HIS A 274 6.29 1.95 20.82
N GLY A 275 5.68 2.50 19.76
CA GLY A 275 5.72 1.93 18.42
C GLY A 275 5.16 0.51 18.38
N GLU A 276 3.99 0.30 18.98
CA GLU A 276 3.35 -1.02 19.05
C GLU A 276 2.11 -1.12 18.16
N SER A 277 1.52 0.02 17.79
CA SER A 277 0.45 0.10 16.81
C SER A 277 0.65 1.31 15.90
N ALA A 278 0.22 1.22 14.65
CA ALA A 278 0.23 2.35 13.71
C ALA A 278 -1.03 2.35 12.86
N PHE A 279 -1.70 3.50 12.79
CA PHE A 279 -2.85 3.72 11.92
C PHE A 279 -2.39 4.34 10.60
N VAL A 280 -2.86 3.77 9.50
CA VAL A 280 -2.51 4.17 8.14
C VAL A 280 -3.79 4.41 7.36
N CYS A 281 -3.91 5.55 6.69
CA CYS A 281 -5.08 5.88 5.89
C CYS A 281 -4.71 6.60 4.60
N ILE A 282 -5.35 6.17 3.51
CA ILE A 282 -5.26 6.86 2.22
C ILE A 282 -6.67 7.05 1.67
N THR A 283 -7.26 8.21 1.96
CA THR A 283 -8.67 8.50 1.73
C THR A 283 -8.86 9.67 0.77
N PRO A 284 -9.86 9.64 -0.12
CA PRO A 284 -10.16 10.79 -0.96
C PRO A 284 -11.16 11.78 -0.33
N GLU A 285 -11.78 11.42 0.79
CA GLU A 285 -12.95 12.11 1.36
C GLU A 285 -12.57 13.05 2.51
N ARG A 286 -12.90 14.34 2.34
CA ARG A 286 -12.81 15.39 3.35
C ARG A 286 -14.08 15.36 4.21
N LEU A 287 -13.91 15.42 5.53
CA LEU A 287 -15.01 15.72 6.43
C LEU A 287 -15.26 17.23 6.47
N CYS A 288 -14.22 17.99 6.83
CA CYS A 288 -14.28 19.45 6.83
C CYS A 288 -12.88 20.06 6.67
N ARG A 289 -12.84 21.30 6.16
CA ARG A 289 -11.73 22.22 6.28
C ARG A 289 -12.28 23.52 6.84
N VAL A 290 -11.63 24.04 7.88
CA VAL A 290 -12.02 25.26 8.59
C VAL A 290 -10.83 26.19 8.63
N GLU A 291 -11.05 27.44 8.25
CA GLU A 291 -10.05 28.50 8.29
C GLU A 291 -10.72 29.78 8.81
N GLY A 292 -10.48 30.09 10.08
CA GLY A 292 -11.27 31.04 10.86
C GLY A 292 -12.74 30.62 10.91
N GLY A 293 -13.62 31.48 10.40
CA GLY A 293 -15.06 31.21 10.25
C GLY A 293 -15.46 30.56 8.92
N HIS A 294 -14.53 30.39 7.97
CA HIS A 294 -14.84 29.78 6.67
C HIS A 294 -14.81 28.26 6.76
N VAL A 295 -15.86 27.61 6.26
CA VAL A 295 -16.05 26.16 6.31
C VAL A 295 -16.21 25.58 4.92
N GLU A 296 -15.45 24.54 4.62
CA GLU A 296 -15.60 23.70 3.44
C GLU A 296 -15.85 22.25 3.84
N THR A 297 -16.81 21.59 3.20
CA THR A 297 -17.09 20.16 3.36
C THR A 297 -17.53 19.58 2.02
N GLU A 298 -17.71 18.26 1.95
CA GLU A 298 -18.12 17.61 0.72
C GLU A 298 -19.10 16.46 0.98
N ALA A 299 -20.06 16.32 0.07
CA ALA A 299 -20.86 15.11 -0.04
C ALA A 299 -20.18 14.20 -1.06
N VAL A 300 -19.72 13.03 -0.62
CA VAL A 300 -19.18 11.98 -1.49
C VAL A 300 -20.01 10.71 -1.27
N ALA A 301 -20.76 10.30 -2.28
CA ALA A 301 -21.63 9.12 -2.23
C ALA A 301 -22.13 8.74 -3.63
N GLY A 302 -22.49 7.47 -3.81
CA GLY A 302 -22.71 6.85 -5.11
C GLY A 302 -21.38 6.41 -5.72
N THR A 303 -21.25 5.11 -6.01
CA THR A 303 -20.00 4.49 -6.47
C THR A 303 -20.24 3.68 -7.75
N TRP A 304 -19.29 3.75 -8.68
CA TRP A 304 -19.27 3.00 -9.94
C TRP A 304 -17.90 2.41 -10.22
N LYS A 305 -17.83 1.35 -11.02
CA LYS A 305 -16.61 0.98 -11.74
C LYS A 305 -16.43 1.92 -12.94
N PRO A 306 -15.20 2.28 -13.33
CA PRO A 306 -14.95 3.12 -14.50
C PRO A 306 -15.63 2.65 -15.80
N SER A 307 -15.76 1.33 -15.99
CA SER A 307 -16.40 0.71 -17.16
C SER A 307 -17.93 0.87 -17.20
N GLU A 308 -18.56 1.25 -16.09
CA GLU A 308 -20.03 1.39 -15.98
C GLU A 308 -20.51 2.79 -16.36
N ILE A 309 -19.60 3.75 -16.54
CA ILE A 309 -19.92 5.12 -16.94
C ILE A 309 -20.18 5.14 -18.44
N THR A 310 -21.43 5.42 -18.83
CA THR A 310 -21.81 5.62 -20.23
C THR A 310 -21.69 7.10 -20.62
N ASN A 311 -21.58 7.41 -21.92
CA ASN A 311 -21.52 8.80 -22.43
C ASN A 311 -22.83 9.60 -22.22
N ASN A 312 -23.79 9.10 -21.46
CA ASN A 312 -25.09 9.73 -21.24
C ASN A 312 -25.17 10.24 -19.78
N GLU A 313 -24.52 11.38 -19.55
CA GLU A 313 -24.34 12.00 -18.22
C GLU A 313 -25.65 12.21 -17.44
N GLU A 314 -26.81 12.30 -18.12
CA GLU A 314 -28.13 12.50 -17.49
C GLU A 314 -28.81 11.21 -16.99
N ALA A 315 -28.50 10.03 -17.54
CA ALA A 315 -29.14 8.78 -17.13
C ALA A 315 -28.55 8.22 -15.81
N ASP A 316 -27.26 8.46 -15.56
CA ASP A 316 -26.54 8.08 -14.34
C ASP A 316 -26.96 8.92 -13.10
N ILE A 317 -27.53 10.11 -13.34
CA ILE A 317 -28.15 10.96 -12.32
C ILE A 317 -29.32 10.25 -11.63
N LYS A 318 -29.92 9.19 -12.19
CA LYS A 318 -31.06 8.52 -11.53
C LYS A 318 -30.70 7.74 -10.25
N ARG A 319 -29.41 7.44 -10.00
CA ARG A 319 -28.88 6.99 -8.69
C ARG A 319 -28.62 8.16 -7.69
N SER A 320 -29.01 9.39 -8.05
CA SER A 320 -28.94 10.65 -7.28
C SER A 320 -29.51 10.60 -5.86
N THR A 321 -30.42 9.66 -5.55
CA THR A 321 -31.11 9.67 -4.25
C THR A 321 -30.17 9.51 -3.06
N GLU A 322 -29.16 8.63 -3.17
CA GLU A 322 -28.16 8.43 -2.10
C GLU A 322 -27.32 9.71 -1.91
N HIS A 323 -26.75 10.22 -3.01
CA HIS A 323 -25.91 11.42 -3.01
C HIS A 323 -26.66 12.67 -2.53
N SER A 324 -27.89 12.85 -3.00
CA SER A 324 -28.78 13.95 -2.60
C SER A 324 -29.11 13.89 -1.11
N THR A 325 -29.22 12.69 -0.54
CA THR A 325 -29.47 12.50 0.89
C THR A 325 -28.31 12.98 1.73
N VAL A 326 -27.07 12.60 1.36
CA VAL A 326 -25.85 13.08 2.04
C VAL A 326 -25.74 14.60 1.94
N THR A 327 -25.95 15.16 0.74
CA THR A 327 -25.90 16.60 0.50
C THR A 327 -26.93 17.37 1.34
N LYS A 328 -28.18 16.89 1.40
CA LYS A 328 -29.25 17.51 2.22
C LYS A 328 -28.93 17.43 3.71
N TYR A 329 -28.36 16.32 4.17
CA TYR A 329 -27.96 16.14 5.57
C TYR A 329 -26.89 17.15 5.97
N ILE A 330 -25.80 17.24 5.22
CA ILE A 330 -24.69 18.18 5.49
C ILE A 330 -25.20 19.62 5.45
N ARG A 331 -25.96 19.99 4.41
CA ARG A 331 -26.56 21.34 4.30
C ARG A 331 -27.45 21.66 5.50
N GLY A 332 -28.23 20.69 5.98
CA GLY A 332 -29.10 20.84 7.13
C GLY A 332 -28.34 21.11 8.42
N ILE A 333 -27.16 20.52 8.61
CA ILE A 333 -26.29 20.79 9.76
C ILE A 333 -25.63 22.16 9.64
N LEU A 334 -25.04 22.48 8.48
CA LEU A 334 -24.42 23.79 8.26
C LEU A 334 -25.40 24.93 8.50
N SER A 335 -26.64 24.80 8.01
CA SER A 335 -27.67 25.83 8.16
C SER A 335 -28.11 26.10 9.61
N ARG A 336 -27.71 25.26 10.59
CA ARG A 336 -28.02 25.50 12.01
C ARG A 336 -27.17 26.62 12.62
N ARG A 337 -25.92 26.77 12.15
CA ARG A 337 -24.92 27.66 12.78
C ARG A 337 -24.07 28.46 11.78
N ALA A 338 -24.22 28.22 10.48
CA ALA A 338 -23.52 28.92 9.43
C ALA A 338 -24.51 29.62 8.47
N HIS A 339 -24.04 30.69 7.84
CA HIS A 339 -24.75 31.43 6.81
C HIS A 339 -24.02 31.31 5.47
N ASN A 340 -24.61 31.86 4.39
CA ASN A 340 -24.05 31.78 3.03
C ASN A 340 -23.74 30.36 2.52
N VAL A 341 -24.54 29.36 2.92
CA VAL A 341 -24.31 27.96 2.53
C VAL A 341 -24.48 27.78 1.01
N ARG A 342 -23.37 27.56 0.30
CA ARG A 342 -23.30 27.31 -1.14
C ARG A 342 -23.06 25.83 -1.40
N VAL A 343 -23.66 25.30 -2.46
CA VAL A 343 -23.47 23.91 -2.91
C VAL A 343 -23.07 23.93 -4.37
N SER A 344 -21.97 23.28 -4.71
CA SER A 344 -21.49 23.20 -6.09
C SER A 344 -22.39 22.33 -6.96
N ARG A 345 -22.16 22.35 -8.28
CA ARG A 345 -22.68 21.31 -9.18
C ARG A 345 -22.07 19.94 -8.81
N VAL A 346 -22.76 18.87 -9.18
CA VAL A 346 -22.25 17.50 -9.04
C VAL A 346 -21.05 17.32 -9.96
N ASP A 347 -19.97 16.78 -9.41
CA ASP A 347 -18.73 16.43 -10.09
C ASP A 347 -18.45 14.92 -9.89
N LEU A 348 -17.57 14.35 -10.73
CA LEU A 348 -17.16 12.95 -10.65
C LEU A 348 -15.73 12.84 -10.11
N LEU A 349 -15.62 12.36 -8.88
CA LEU A 349 -14.34 12.00 -8.28
C LEU A 349 -13.89 10.64 -8.85
N ARG A 350 -12.98 10.69 -9.83
CA ARG A 350 -12.41 9.51 -10.49
C ARG A 350 -11.16 9.04 -9.75
N LEU A 351 -11.16 7.77 -9.37
CA LEU A 351 -10.04 7.04 -8.78
C LEU A 351 -9.73 5.84 -9.69
N LYS A 352 -8.58 5.19 -9.51
CA LYS A 352 -8.08 4.10 -10.37
C LYS A 352 -9.12 3.01 -10.63
N GLU A 353 -9.81 2.58 -9.58
CA GLU A 353 -10.73 1.43 -9.63
C GLU A 353 -12.20 1.83 -9.47
N LEU A 354 -12.48 3.05 -9.01
CA LEU A 354 -13.81 3.50 -8.62
C LEU A 354 -14.04 4.96 -9.01
N VAL A 355 -15.29 5.30 -9.31
CA VAL A 355 -15.73 6.68 -9.50
C VAL A 355 -16.83 6.99 -8.50
N HIS A 356 -16.81 8.20 -7.93
CA HIS A 356 -17.80 8.67 -6.97
C HIS A 356 -18.46 9.98 -7.41
N CYS A 357 -19.73 10.20 -7.06
CA CYS A 357 -20.32 11.53 -7.16
C CYS A 357 -19.85 12.40 -5.99
N LYS A 358 -19.53 13.66 -6.30
CA LYS A 358 -19.00 14.64 -5.36
C LYS A 358 -19.73 15.98 -5.51
N GLN A 359 -20.06 16.62 -4.38
CA GLN A 359 -20.46 18.03 -4.32
C GLN A 359 -19.73 18.73 -3.19
N MET A 360 -19.19 19.92 -3.46
CA MET A 360 -18.60 20.78 -2.45
C MET A 360 -19.68 21.63 -1.78
N LEU A 361 -19.58 21.81 -0.46
CA LEU A 361 -20.37 22.76 0.29
C LEU A 361 -19.46 23.74 1.01
N GLU A 362 -19.77 25.02 0.90
CA GLU A 362 -19.05 26.12 1.54
C GLU A 362 -20.03 26.92 2.41
N ALA A 363 -19.58 27.37 3.58
CA ALA A 363 -20.38 28.19 4.48
C ALA A 363 -19.51 29.09 5.35
N THR A 364 -20.13 30.11 5.97
CA THR A 364 -19.46 31.04 6.86
C THR A 364 -20.09 30.97 8.26
N VAL A 365 -19.26 30.89 9.30
CA VAL A 365 -19.66 30.95 10.70
C VAL A 365 -19.15 32.26 11.28
N ASP A 366 -20.03 33.00 11.94
CA ASP A 366 -19.65 34.22 12.67
C ASP A 366 -18.99 33.81 13.99
N LEU A 367 -17.74 34.22 14.18
CA LEU A 367 -17.01 34.01 15.43
C LEU A 367 -17.22 35.24 16.32
N PRO A 368 -17.92 35.14 17.47
CA PRO A 368 -18.16 36.27 18.34
C PRO A 368 -16.88 36.74 19.05
N ASP A 369 -16.74 38.06 19.24
CA ASP A 369 -15.62 38.67 19.96
C ASP A 369 -15.59 38.24 21.44
N ILE A 370 -14.38 38.13 21.99
CA ILE A 370 -14.10 37.54 23.32
C ILE A 370 -14.65 38.39 24.49
N GLU A 371 -15.03 39.65 24.26
CA GLU A 371 -15.30 40.63 25.33
C GLU A 371 -16.67 40.51 26.03
N ASP A 372 -17.69 39.91 25.41
CA ASP A 372 -19.03 39.83 26.02
C ASP A 372 -19.29 38.48 26.71
N GLY A 373 -18.96 38.43 28.00
CA GLY A 373 -19.10 37.28 28.90
C GLY A 373 -20.53 36.88 29.30
N THR A 374 -21.55 37.07 28.45
CA THR A 374 -22.97 36.91 28.86
C THR A 374 -23.80 35.86 28.10
N ASN A 375 -23.22 35.02 27.24
CA ASN A 375 -24.00 33.98 26.56
C ASN A 375 -23.46 32.57 26.84
N GLY A 376 -24.37 31.68 27.29
CA GLY A 376 -24.10 30.41 27.95
C GLY A 376 -23.23 29.39 27.21
N ASP A 377 -22.85 28.34 27.95
CA ASP A 377 -21.80 27.36 27.64
C ASP A 377 -21.84 26.74 26.23
N GLU A 378 -22.99 26.66 25.57
CA GLU A 378 -23.10 26.12 24.20
C GLU A 378 -22.54 27.05 23.10
N ILE A 379 -22.57 28.38 23.31
CA ILE A 379 -22.02 29.39 22.37
C ILE A 379 -20.51 29.58 22.58
N ALA A 380 -19.98 29.23 23.75
CA ALA A 380 -18.56 29.33 24.05
C ALA A 380 -17.68 28.48 23.10
N SER A 381 -18.21 27.37 22.60
CA SER A 381 -17.53 26.46 21.66
C SER A 381 -17.29 27.03 20.27
N LEU A 382 -17.90 28.16 19.86
CA LEU A 382 -17.72 28.74 18.51
C LEU A 382 -16.92 30.04 18.49
N ARG A 383 -16.04 30.24 19.49
CA ARG A 383 -15.22 31.46 19.62
C ARG A 383 -13.90 31.41 18.84
N SER A 384 -13.58 30.28 18.22
CA SER A 384 -12.35 30.07 17.44
C SER A 384 -12.59 29.09 16.29
N GLY A 385 -11.69 29.08 15.31
CA GLY A 385 -11.77 28.12 14.21
C GLY A 385 -11.67 26.67 14.70
N HIS A 386 -10.85 26.39 15.72
CA HIS A 386 -10.83 25.09 16.41
C HIS A 386 -12.22 24.69 16.94
N GLY A 387 -12.94 25.64 17.55
CA GLY A 387 -14.28 25.42 18.05
C GLY A 387 -15.31 25.08 16.95
N VAL A 388 -15.16 25.68 15.77
CA VAL A 388 -15.95 25.33 14.58
C VAL A 388 -15.65 23.89 14.14
N VAL A 389 -14.39 23.45 14.19
CA VAL A 389 -14.01 22.05 13.92
C VAL A 389 -14.69 21.09 14.91
N GLU A 390 -14.67 21.41 16.21
CA GLU A 390 -15.33 20.60 17.25
C GLU A 390 -16.84 20.45 16.99
N TRP A 391 -17.51 21.55 16.65
CA TRP A 391 -18.92 21.52 16.26
C TRP A 391 -19.17 20.61 15.04
N LEU A 392 -18.37 20.76 13.99
CA LEU A 392 -18.53 19.96 12.77
C LEU A 392 -18.27 18.48 13.02
N VAL A 393 -17.23 18.14 13.78
CA VAL A 393 -16.94 16.76 14.16
C VAL A 393 -18.11 16.16 14.94
N ARG A 394 -18.65 16.88 15.93
CA ARG A 394 -19.77 16.38 16.75
C ARG A 394 -21.07 16.22 15.97
N ASP A 395 -21.39 17.16 15.08
CA ASP A 395 -22.71 17.21 14.45
C ASP A 395 -22.74 16.49 13.08
N LEU A 396 -21.64 16.51 12.30
CA LEU A 396 -21.57 15.83 10.98
C LEU A 396 -21.25 14.34 11.11
N HIS A 397 -20.45 13.93 12.09
CA HIS A 397 -19.97 12.56 12.20
C HIS A 397 -20.82 11.72 13.17
N PRO A 398 -21.16 10.46 12.84
CA PRO A 398 -20.99 9.80 11.54
C PRO A 398 -21.93 10.34 10.46
N THR A 399 -21.41 10.60 9.26
CA THR A 399 -22.24 11.02 8.13
C THR A 399 -23.09 9.84 7.62
N PRO A 400 -24.19 10.08 6.87
CA PRO A 400 -24.93 9.00 6.20
C PRO A 400 -24.11 8.22 5.16
N ALA A 401 -22.94 8.73 4.76
CA ALA A 401 -22.01 8.02 3.89
C ALA A 401 -21.21 6.92 4.62
N VAL A 402 -21.08 6.99 5.95
CA VAL A 402 -20.30 6.04 6.76
C VAL A 402 -21.06 5.35 7.90
N GLY A 403 -22.15 5.95 8.38
CA GLY A 403 -23.05 5.36 9.39
C GLY A 403 -24.32 4.79 8.77
N GLY A 404 -25.09 5.65 8.07
CA GLY A 404 -26.36 5.28 7.44
C GLY A 404 -27.51 6.21 7.85
N LYS A 405 -28.75 5.76 7.65
CA LYS A 405 -29.97 6.53 7.91
C LYS A 405 -31.15 5.59 8.26
N PRO A 406 -32.02 5.97 9.23
CA PRO A 406 -31.79 6.99 10.26
C PRO A 406 -30.54 6.65 11.10
N LEU A 407 -29.79 7.67 11.54
CA LEU A 407 -28.46 7.48 12.13
C LEU A 407 -28.50 6.54 13.36
N LYS A 408 -29.45 6.75 14.27
CA LYS A 408 -29.58 5.95 15.50
C LYS A 408 -29.82 4.46 15.21
N ASP A 409 -30.71 4.16 14.27
CA ASP A 409 -31.05 2.79 13.88
C ASP A 409 -29.90 2.13 13.11
N ALA A 410 -29.23 2.90 12.25
CA ALA A 410 -28.04 2.44 11.52
C ALA A 410 -26.88 2.11 12.47
N MET A 411 -26.58 2.98 13.44
CA MET A 411 -25.53 2.72 14.44
C MET A 411 -25.87 1.52 15.33
N THR A 412 -27.14 1.38 15.73
CA THR A 412 -27.61 0.20 16.47
C THR A 412 -27.42 -1.09 15.66
N PHE A 413 -27.71 -1.04 14.35
CA PHE A 413 -27.49 -2.15 13.44
C PHE A 413 -25.99 -2.47 13.27
N ILE A 414 -25.14 -1.46 13.12
CA ILE A 414 -23.67 -1.58 13.04
C ILE A 414 -23.13 -2.29 14.28
N ARG A 415 -23.46 -1.79 15.48
CA ARG A 415 -23.03 -2.36 16.76
C ARG A 415 -23.44 -3.83 16.91
N ALA A 416 -24.63 -4.18 16.44
CA ALA A 416 -25.15 -5.54 16.52
C ALA A 416 -24.52 -6.52 15.51
N ARG A 417 -23.97 -6.03 14.38
CA ARG A 417 -23.55 -6.89 13.26
C ARG A 417 -22.03 -6.93 13.05
N GLU A 418 -21.33 -5.83 13.31
CA GLU A 418 -19.88 -5.76 13.18
C GLU A 418 -19.20 -6.36 14.41
N PRO A 419 -18.39 -7.43 14.30
CA PRO A 419 -17.75 -8.06 15.44
C PRO A 419 -16.51 -7.32 15.95
N PHE A 420 -16.14 -6.19 15.35
CA PHE A 420 -14.90 -5.45 15.65
C PHE A 420 -15.18 -3.98 15.86
N ASP A 421 -14.32 -3.33 16.62
CA ASP A 421 -14.34 -1.88 16.80
C ASP A 421 -13.70 -1.18 15.60
N ARG A 422 -14.39 -0.19 15.02
CA ARG A 422 -13.86 0.58 13.90
C ARG A 422 -12.69 1.47 14.33
N GLY A 423 -12.66 1.96 15.58
CA GLY A 423 -11.63 2.88 16.04
C GLY A 423 -11.49 4.10 15.12
N PHE A 424 -10.31 4.26 14.50
CA PHE A 424 -10.08 5.28 13.46
C PHE A 424 -10.52 4.91 12.06
N PHE A 425 -11.12 3.75 11.77
CA PHE A 425 -11.71 3.50 10.45
C PHE A 425 -13.04 4.25 10.27
N ALA A 426 -13.18 4.96 9.15
CA ALA A 426 -14.33 5.81 8.80
C ALA A 426 -14.58 6.99 9.78
N ALA A 427 -13.60 7.31 10.61
CA ALA A 427 -13.60 8.34 11.63
C ALA A 427 -13.08 9.69 11.10
N PRO A 428 -13.26 10.80 11.83
CA PRO A 428 -12.56 12.05 11.58
C PRO A 428 -11.08 11.96 11.99
N CYS A 429 -10.17 12.13 11.03
CA CYS A 429 -8.73 12.23 11.30
C CYS A 429 -8.09 13.38 10.50
N GLY A 430 -7.13 14.09 11.07
CA GLY A 430 -6.41 15.15 10.37
C GLY A 430 -5.62 16.09 11.28
N VAL A 431 -5.61 17.38 10.93
CA VAL A 431 -4.85 18.42 11.64
C VAL A 431 -5.76 19.51 12.20
N VAL A 432 -5.42 20.02 13.37
CA VAL A 432 -6.16 21.08 14.08
C VAL A 432 -5.19 22.11 14.67
N SER A 433 -5.55 23.38 14.56
CA SER A 433 -4.83 24.56 15.06
C SER A 433 -5.82 25.56 15.69
N SER A 434 -5.34 26.63 16.30
CA SER A 434 -6.20 27.67 16.90
C SER A 434 -7.16 28.30 15.88
N ASN A 435 -6.71 28.48 14.63
CA ASN A 435 -7.49 29.10 13.55
C ASN A 435 -8.38 28.10 12.78
N GLY A 436 -8.40 26.81 13.12
CA GLY A 436 -9.22 25.82 12.40
C GLY A 436 -8.51 24.50 12.19
N GLY A 437 -8.76 23.84 11.06
CA GLY A 437 -8.20 22.51 10.80
C GLY A 437 -8.75 21.88 9.54
N GLU A 438 -8.10 20.79 9.11
CA GLU A 438 -8.57 19.98 7.99
C GLU A 438 -8.62 18.52 8.41
N LEU A 439 -9.82 17.96 8.37
CA LEU A 439 -10.12 16.58 8.76
C LEU A 439 -10.68 15.81 7.57
N ALA A 440 -10.14 14.63 7.35
CA ALA A 440 -10.64 13.65 6.40
C ALA A 440 -11.53 12.62 7.08
N VAL A 441 -12.41 11.99 6.30
CA VAL A 441 -13.07 10.75 6.72
C VAL A 441 -12.12 9.61 6.40
N SER A 442 -11.61 8.93 7.42
CA SER A 442 -10.50 7.97 7.33
C SER A 442 -10.91 6.60 6.78
N LEU A 443 -11.45 6.62 5.57
CA LEU A 443 -11.76 5.47 4.74
C LEU A 443 -10.50 4.88 4.14
N ARG A 444 -10.63 3.65 3.64
CA ARG A 444 -9.52 2.89 3.04
C ARG A 444 -8.29 3.03 3.94
N SER A 445 -8.40 2.41 5.10
CA SER A 445 -7.40 2.50 6.14
C SER A 445 -7.09 1.12 6.70
N ALA A 446 -5.95 1.07 7.37
CA ALA A 446 -5.46 -0.13 8.02
C ALA A 446 -4.88 0.22 9.38
N LEU A 447 -4.99 -0.72 10.30
CA LEU A 447 -4.31 -0.69 11.58
C LEU A 447 -3.22 -1.76 11.58
N VAL A 448 -1.98 -1.35 11.77
CA VAL A 448 -0.84 -2.24 11.98
C VAL A 448 -0.68 -2.45 13.48
N GLU A 449 -0.86 -3.68 13.95
CA GLU A 449 -0.57 -4.11 15.31
C GLU A 449 0.77 -4.87 15.30
N ARG A 450 1.67 -4.55 16.24
CA ARG A 450 2.95 -5.26 16.42
C ARG A 450 3.03 -6.01 17.75
N ARG A 451 2.02 -5.86 18.63
CA ARG A 451 1.89 -6.63 19.87
C ARG A 451 1.43 -8.05 19.56
N HIS A 452 2.27 -9.03 19.88
CA HIS A 452 1.93 -10.47 19.79
C HIS A 452 1.51 -10.92 18.38
N GLY A 453 2.48 -11.01 17.47
CA GLY A 453 2.23 -11.16 16.03
C GLY A 453 2.10 -9.81 15.36
N SER A 454 2.83 -9.58 14.27
CA SER A 454 2.56 -8.42 13.42
C SER A 454 1.25 -8.69 12.69
N LYS A 455 0.22 -7.88 12.91
CA LYS A 455 -1.06 -7.98 12.19
C LYS A 455 -1.31 -6.69 11.43
N VAL A 456 -1.90 -6.81 10.25
CA VAL A 456 -2.46 -5.67 9.53
C VAL A 456 -3.95 -5.90 9.36
N HIS A 457 -4.73 -5.05 10.01
CA HIS A 457 -6.17 -5.01 9.91
C HIS A 457 -6.58 -4.02 8.82
N VAL A 458 -6.86 -4.51 7.62
CA VAL A 458 -7.39 -3.68 6.52
C VAL A 458 -8.90 -3.58 6.65
N MET A 459 -9.44 -2.37 6.61
CA MET A 459 -10.87 -2.12 6.78
C MET A 459 -11.46 -1.39 5.58
N ALA A 460 -12.65 -1.83 5.16
CA ALA A 460 -13.45 -1.16 4.14
C ALA A 460 -14.93 -1.46 4.37
N GLY A 461 -15.80 -0.60 3.84
CA GLY A 461 -17.24 -0.75 3.96
C GLY A 461 -17.99 -0.37 2.70
N ALA A 462 -19.24 -0.83 2.62
CA ALA A 462 -20.18 -0.53 1.55
C ALA A 462 -21.52 -0.08 2.14
N GLY A 463 -22.14 0.88 1.45
CA GLY A 463 -23.42 1.44 1.84
C GLY A 463 -24.55 0.61 1.27
N LEU A 464 -25.28 -0.09 2.13
CA LEU A 464 -26.42 -0.92 1.75
C LEU A 464 -27.68 -0.08 1.65
N ILE A 465 -28.46 -0.31 0.59
CA ILE A 465 -29.77 0.29 0.35
C ILE A 465 -30.78 -0.79 -0.07
N GLU A 466 -32.06 -0.42 -0.17
CA GLU A 466 -33.07 -1.30 -0.75
C GLU A 466 -32.68 -1.69 -2.19
N GLY A 467 -32.50 -3.00 -2.42
CA GLY A 467 -32.07 -3.55 -3.70
C GLY A 467 -30.57 -3.91 -3.80
N SER A 468 -29.76 -3.65 -2.76
CA SER A 468 -28.38 -4.14 -2.69
C SER A 468 -28.29 -5.65 -2.87
N VAL A 469 -27.30 -6.13 -3.64
CA VAL A 469 -27.06 -7.55 -3.93
C VAL A 469 -25.81 -8.01 -3.17
N PRO A 470 -25.88 -9.03 -2.29
CA PRO A 470 -24.76 -9.42 -1.43
C PRO A 470 -23.42 -9.63 -2.13
N GLU A 471 -23.43 -10.22 -3.32
CA GLU A 471 -22.21 -10.50 -4.10
C GLU A 471 -21.57 -9.24 -4.68
N ASP A 472 -22.39 -8.30 -5.17
CA ASP A 472 -21.90 -7.02 -5.70
C ASP A 472 -21.29 -6.16 -4.58
N GLU A 473 -21.96 -6.09 -3.44
CA GLU A 473 -21.49 -5.36 -2.26
C GLU A 473 -20.20 -5.96 -1.69
N TRP A 474 -20.08 -7.29 -1.68
CA TRP A 474 -18.86 -7.99 -1.30
C TRP A 474 -17.70 -7.63 -2.25
N ASN A 475 -17.96 -7.65 -3.55
CA ASN A 475 -16.98 -7.28 -4.57
C ASN A 475 -16.55 -5.82 -4.45
N GLU A 476 -17.46 -4.89 -4.15
CA GLU A 476 -17.13 -3.48 -3.90
C GLU A 476 -16.19 -3.33 -2.69
N ILE A 477 -16.49 -3.98 -1.56
CA ILE A 477 -15.62 -3.94 -0.38
C ILE A 477 -14.23 -4.51 -0.70
N ARG A 478 -14.16 -5.64 -1.41
CA ARG A 478 -12.88 -6.27 -1.79
C ARG A 478 -12.03 -5.35 -2.67
N LEU A 479 -12.64 -4.66 -3.64
CA LEU A 479 -11.96 -3.66 -4.46
C LEU A 479 -11.43 -2.50 -3.60
N LYS A 480 -12.22 -1.98 -2.65
CA LYS A 480 -11.76 -0.93 -1.73
C LYS A 480 -10.57 -1.36 -0.86
N MET A 481 -10.49 -2.63 -0.46
CA MET A 481 -9.36 -3.18 0.33
C MET A 481 -8.11 -3.41 -0.52
N ARG A 482 -8.26 -3.59 -1.84
CA ARG A 482 -7.18 -4.04 -2.73
C ARG A 482 -5.97 -3.14 -2.72
N GLN A 483 -6.12 -1.83 -2.49
CA GLN A 483 -4.98 -0.91 -2.44
C GLN A 483 -3.98 -1.24 -1.32
N PHE A 484 -4.43 -1.80 -0.19
CA PHE A 484 -3.55 -2.25 0.89
C PHE A 484 -3.22 -3.73 0.76
N VAL A 485 -4.25 -4.55 0.56
CA VAL A 485 -4.08 -5.99 0.45
C VAL A 485 -3.14 -6.31 -0.69
N GLY A 486 -3.30 -5.69 -1.87
CA GLY A 486 -2.44 -5.87 -3.05
C GLY A 486 -0.96 -5.70 -2.72
N THR A 487 -0.56 -4.62 -2.05
CA THR A 487 0.86 -4.39 -1.69
C THR A 487 1.41 -5.36 -0.65
N LEU A 488 0.55 -5.84 0.25
CA LEU A 488 0.90 -6.86 1.23
C LEU A 488 0.89 -8.26 0.61
N SER A 489 0.13 -8.43 -0.48
CA SER A 489 0.00 -9.66 -1.25
C SER A 489 0.88 -9.73 -2.49
N ASP A 490 1.61 -8.68 -2.83
CA ASP A 490 2.75 -8.76 -3.74
C ASP A 490 3.92 -9.53 -3.08
N GLY A 491 3.82 -9.87 -1.78
CA GLY A 491 4.59 -10.94 -1.12
C GLY A 491 3.78 -12.20 -0.79
N VAL A 492 2.46 -12.19 -0.98
CA VAL A 492 1.58 -13.35 -0.78
C VAL A 492 1.41 -14.02 -2.13
N ARG A 493 2.02 -15.19 -2.26
CA ARG A 493 1.73 -16.13 -3.35
C ARG A 493 0.20 -16.10 -3.61
N PRO A 494 -0.28 -15.96 -4.87
CA PRO A 494 -1.64 -16.41 -5.17
C PRO A 494 -1.76 -17.78 -4.52
N ALA A 495 -2.88 -18.12 -3.90
CA ALA A 495 -2.97 -19.42 -3.27
C ALA A 495 -2.77 -20.45 -4.40
N LEU A 496 -1.56 -21.00 -4.56
CA LEU A 496 -1.27 -22.06 -5.52
C LEU A 496 -2.05 -23.34 -5.13
N ASN A 497 -2.72 -23.29 -3.99
CA ASN A 497 -3.65 -24.27 -3.46
C ASN A 497 -5.10 -24.07 -3.96
N ASP A 498 -5.43 -22.94 -4.60
CA ASP A 498 -6.76 -22.66 -5.18
C ASP A 498 -6.66 -22.28 -6.67
N PRO A 499 -6.83 -23.27 -7.57
CA PRO A 499 -6.83 -23.06 -9.02
C PRO A 499 -7.94 -22.13 -9.53
N SER A 500 -8.99 -21.86 -8.74
CA SER A 500 -10.08 -20.96 -9.12
C SER A 500 -9.69 -19.48 -9.11
N GLU A 501 -8.57 -19.12 -8.47
CA GLU A 501 -8.01 -17.77 -8.50
C GLU A 501 -7.34 -17.42 -9.83
N PHE A 502 -7.17 -18.41 -10.72
CA PHE A 502 -6.50 -18.25 -12.00
C PHE A 502 -7.49 -18.16 -13.16
N PRO A 503 -7.27 -17.26 -14.14
CA PRO A 503 -8.16 -17.10 -15.29
C PRO A 503 -8.35 -18.39 -16.09
N ASN A 504 -7.31 -19.23 -16.20
CA ASN A 504 -7.38 -20.51 -16.87
C ASN A 504 -6.29 -21.48 -16.40
N PHE A 505 -6.41 -22.75 -16.81
CA PHE A 505 -5.51 -23.81 -16.37
C PHE A 505 -4.05 -23.61 -16.86
N ASN A 506 -3.85 -23.00 -18.02
CA ASN A 506 -2.50 -22.65 -18.50
C ASN A 506 -1.81 -21.65 -17.56
N THR A 507 -2.54 -20.64 -17.08
CA THR A 507 -2.00 -19.63 -16.15
C THR A 507 -1.68 -20.20 -14.77
N PHE A 508 -2.55 -21.06 -14.22
CA PHE A 508 -2.29 -21.77 -12.96
C PHE A 508 -1.05 -22.66 -13.07
N TRP A 509 -1.00 -23.50 -14.12
CA TRP A 509 0.10 -24.44 -14.35
C TRP A 509 1.45 -23.74 -14.48
N CYS A 510 1.50 -22.61 -15.19
CA CYS A 510 2.71 -21.81 -15.32
C CYS A 510 3.09 -21.10 -14.02
N ALA A 511 2.12 -20.63 -13.23
CA ALA A 511 2.40 -20.01 -11.93
C ALA A 511 3.04 -21.00 -10.96
N VAL A 512 2.50 -22.22 -10.87
CA VAL A 512 3.09 -23.30 -10.04
C VAL A 512 4.49 -23.68 -10.54
N PHE A 513 4.68 -23.79 -11.86
CA PHE A 513 5.97 -24.10 -12.46
C PHE A 513 7.03 -23.04 -12.15
N VAL A 514 6.70 -21.75 -12.29
CA VAL A 514 7.62 -20.64 -12.01
C VAL A 514 7.93 -20.54 -10.51
N ASP A 515 6.95 -20.73 -9.63
CA ASP A 515 7.17 -20.75 -8.17
C ASP A 515 8.17 -21.85 -7.78
N GLU A 516 8.07 -23.04 -8.38
CA GLU A 516 9.01 -24.14 -8.15
C GLU A 516 10.42 -23.80 -8.65
N LEU A 517 10.57 -23.17 -9.82
CA LEU A 517 11.87 -22.69 -10.30
C LEU A 517 12.50 -21.67 -9.33
N VAL A 518 11.70 -20.73 -8.83
CA VAL A 518 12.15 -19.73 -7.85
C VAL A 518 12.56 -20.40 -6.53
N ARG A 519 11.79 -21.39 -6.06
CA ARG A 519 12.09 -22.19 -4.86
C ARG A 519 13.42 -22.93 -5.00
N LEU A 520 13.77 -23.34 -6.22
CA LEU A 520 15.04 -23.98 -6.57
C LEU A 520 16.19 -22.97 -6.79
N GLY A 521 15.94 -21.68 -6.65
CA GLY A 521 16.93 -20.60 -6.73
C GLY A 521 17.04 -19.94 -8.11
N ILE A 522 16.18 -20.30 -9.06
CA ILE A 522 16.16 -19.74 -10.42
C ILE A 522 15.21 -18.54 -10.46
N LYS A 523 15.79 -17.33 -10.51
CA LYS A 523 15.02 -16.07 -10.35
C LYS A 523 15.14 -15.10 -11.53
N HIS A 524 16.10 -15.30 -12.43
CA HIS A 524 16.33 -14.41 -13.56
C HIS A 524 15.94 -15.10 -14.85
N PHE A 525 15.05 -14.49 -15.64
CA PHE A 525 14.50 -15.08 -16.86
C PHE A 525 14.79 -14.22 -18.09
N VAL A 526 14.93 -14.86 -19.25
CA VAL A 526 15.07 -14.18 -20.54
C VAL A 526 13.86 -14.51 -21.39
N VAL A 527 13.14 -13.50 -21.86
CA VAL A 527 11.84 -13.69 -22.50
C VAL A 527 11.84 -13.16 -23.93
N CYS A 528 11.54 -14.03 -24.88
CA CYS A 528 11.09 -13.66 -26.22
C CYS A 528 9.58 -13.88 -26.32
N PRO A 529 8.79 -12.80 -26.26
CA PRO A 529 7.34 -12.92 -26.15
C PRO A 529 6.74 -13.49 -27.44
N GLY A 530 5.80 -14.41 -27.29
CA GLY A 530 4.98 -14.92 -28.38
C GLY A 530 3.66 -15.48 -27.87
N SER A 531 2.71 -15.68 -28.79
CA SER A 531 1.34 -16.03 -28.40
C SER A 531 1.28 -17.34 -27.59
N ARG A 532 1.98 -18.41 -28.01
CA ARG A 532 1.98 -19.70 -27.30
C ARG A 532 2.69 -19.65 -25.94
N SER A 533 3.72 -18.81 -25.79
CA SER A 533 4.51 -18.67 -24.55
C SER A 533 3.89 -17.69 -23.55
N THR A 534 2.78 -17.03 -23.91
CA THR A 534 2.12 -16.00 -23.09
C THR A 534 1.83 -16.45 -21.64
N PRO A 535 1.32 -17.68 -21.36
CA PRO A 535 1.12 -18.13 -19.99
C PRO A 535 2.39 -18.17 -19.13
N LEU A 536 3.52 -18.60 -19.70
CA LEU A 536 4.83 -18.61 -19.03
C LEU A 536 5.34 -17.19 -18.80
N THR A 537 5.26 -16.34 -19.83
CA THR A 537 5.68 -14.93 -19.73
C THR A 537 4.93 -14.21 -18.63
N ILE A 538 3.61 -14.38 -18.54
CA ILE A 538 2.79 -13.75 -17.50
C ILE A 538 3.13 -14.30 -16.12
N ALA A 539 3.33 -15.61 -15.98
CA ALA A 539 3.70 -16.23 -14.72
C ALA A 539 5.04 -15.67 -14.20
N VAL A 540 6.02 -15.48 -15.07
CA VAL A 540 7.28 -14.80 -14.73
C VAL A 540 7.00 -13.35 -14.34
N THR A 541 6.38 -12.54 -15.21
CA THR A 541 6.17 -11.11 -14.93
C THR A 541 5.38 -10.83 -13.64
N LYS A 542 4.47 -11.73 -13.25
CA LYS A 542 3.67 -11.58 -12.03
C LYS A 542 4.32 -12.14 -10.77
N HIS A 543 5.38 -12.95 -10.88
CA HIS A 543 5.99 -13.59 -9.71
C HIS A 543 6.96 -12.62 -9.00
N PRO A 544 6.76 -12.30 -7.70
CA PRO A 544 7.43 -11.17 -7.05
C PRO A 544 8.93 -11.34 -6.83
N GLN A 545 9.41 -12.58 -6.78
CA GLN A 545 10.84 -12.89 -6.63
C GLN A 545 11.57 -13.09 -7.96
N THR A 546 10.91 -12.88 -9.10
CA THR A 546 11.55 -13.01 -10.41
C THR A 546 12.00 -11.66 -10.95
N THR A 547 13.06 -11.70 -11.73
CA THR A 547 13.51 -10.61 -12.60
C THR A 547 13.53 -11.15 -14.02
N HIS A 548 13.29 -10.28 -15.00
CA HIS A 548 13.30 -10.72 -16.39
C HIS A 548 13.82 -9.64 -17.33
N VAL A 549 14.40 -10.07 -18.44
CA VAL A 549 14.78 -9.22 -19.57
C VAL A 549 14.02 -9.68 -20.80
N VAL A 550 13.47 -8.72 -21.54
CA VAL A 550 12.73 -8.98 -22.78
C VAL A 550 13.65 -8.76 -23.97
N HIS A 551 13.76 -9.76 -24.85
CA HIS A 551 14.51 -9.69 -26.10
C HIS A 551 13.58 -9.82 -27.31
N THR A 552 13.86 -9.05 -28.34
CA THR A 552 13.10 -9.08 -29.61
C THR A 552 13.48 -10.26 -30.52
N ASP A 553 14.64 -10.87 -30.29
CA ASP A 553 15.20 -11.97 -31.11
C ASP A 553 15.65 -13.14 -30.22
N GLU A 554 15.26 -14.37 -30.58
CA GLU A 554 15.52 -15.56 -29.77
C GLU A 554 16.99 -15.95 -29.73
N ARG A 555 17.74 -15.72 -30.82
CA ARG A 555 19.17 -16.01 -30.85
C ARG A 555 19.92 -15.10 -29.87
N GLY A 556 19.65 -13.80 -29.90
CA GLY A 556 20.20 -12.84 -28.95
C GLY A 556 19.85 -13.16 -27.51
N ALA A 557 18.61 -13.56 -27.25
CA ALA A 557 18.16 -14.01 -25.92
C ALA A 557 18.94 -15.23 -25.42
N ALA A 558 19.20 -16.21 -26.30
CA ALA A 558 19.94 -17.41 -25.95
C ALA A 558 21.40 -17.08 -25.57
N PHE A 559 22.05 -16.18 -26.30
CA PHE A 559 23.41 -15.72 -25.97
C PHE A 559 23.47 -14.87 -24.70
N TYR A 560 22.45 -14.06 -24.44
CA TYR A 560 22.33 -13.34 -23.16
C TYR A 560 22.26 -14.33 -21.99
N ALA A 561 21.40 -15.35 -22.09
CA ALA A 561 21.28 -16.38 -21.05
C ALA A 561 22.59 -17.16 -20.84
N LEU A 562 23.30 -17.48 -21.94
CA LEU A 562 24.61 -18.10 -21.88
C LEU A 562 25.63 -17.21 -21.14
N GLY A 563 25.68 -15.92 -21.46
CA GLY A 563 26.55 -14.95 -20.78
C GLY A 563 26.23 -14.81 -19.29
N TYR A 564 24.94 -14.72 -18.96
CA TYR A 564 24.47 -14.71 -17.57
C TYR A 564 24.91 -15.98 -16.81
N ALA A 565 24.76 -17.15 -17.43
CA ALA A 565 25.15 -18.42 -16.83
C ALA A 565 26.67 -18.53 -16.64
N LYS A 566 27.47 -18.05 -17.59
CA LYS A 566 28.93 -17.95 -17.46
C LYS A 566 29.34 -17.04 -16.30
N ALA A 567 28.66 -15.92 -16.12
CA ALA A 567 28.98 -14.94 -15.07
C ALA A 567 28.57 -15.41 -13.67
N THR A 568 27.38 -16.00 -13.55
CA THR A 568 26.76 -16.30 -12.24
C THR A 568 26.92 -17.76 -11.81
N GLY A 569 27.16 -18.67 -12.74
CA GLY A 569 27.08 -20.12 -12.52
C GLY A 569 25.65 -20.65 -12.36
N LEU A 570 24.63 -19.83 -12.61
CA LEU A 570 23.21 -20.20 -12.55
C LEU A 570 22.55 -20.00 -13.91
N PRO A 571 21.66 -20.91 -14.36
CA PRO A 571 20.95 -20.72 -15.62
C PRO A 571 19.94 -19.57 -15.50
N ALA A 572 19.86 -18.74 -16.53
CA ALA A 572 18.70 -17.88 -16.77
C ALA A 572 17.77 -18.58 -17.77
N PRO A 573 16.54 -18.99 -17.38
CA PRO A 573 15.68 -19.72 -18.30
C PRO A 573 15.26 -18.87 -19.48
N VAL A 574 15.40 -19.42 -20.69
CA VAL A 574 15.04 -18.75 -21.95
C VAL A 574 13.65 -19.18 -22.37
N ILE A 575 12.70 -18.24 -22.41
CA ILE A 575 11.32 -18.48 -22.82
C ILE A 575 11.15 -18.04 -24.27
N VAL A 576 10.76 -18.97 -25.14
CA VAL A 576 10.43 -18.69 -26.55
C VAL A 576 9.12 -19.36 -26.96
N THR A 577 8.53 -18.86 -28.04
CA THR A 577 7.32 -19.45 -28.63
C THR A 577 7.65 -20.65 -29.55
N SER A 578 6.63 -21.23 -30.17
CA SER A 578 6.75 -22.41 -31.03
C SER A 578 7.39 -22.11 -32.38
N GLY A 579 7.86 -23.14 -33.08
CA GLY A 579 8.30 -23.05 -34.46
C GLY A 579 9.74 -22.56 -34.58
N SER A 580 10.04 -21.75 -35.60
CA SER A 580 11.42 -21.30 -35.90
C SER A 580 12.11 -20.58 -34.76
N ALA A 581 11.34 -19.96 -33.84
CA ALA A 581 11.82 -19.37 -32.60
C ALA A 581 12.67 -20.34 -31.78
N VAL A 582 12.29 -21.62 -31.72
CA VAL A 582 13.08 -22.65 -31.03
C VAL A 582 14.39 -22.91 -31.77
N ALA A 583 14.37 -23.08 -33.09
CA ALA A 583 15.60 -23.35 -33.86
C ALA A 583 16.68 -22.26 -33.67
N ASN A 584 16.28 -21.01 -33.46
CA ASN A 584 17.19 -19.88 -33.20
C ASN A 584 18.00 -20.00 -31.89
N LEU A 585 17.61 -20.89 -30.97
CA LEU A 585 18.36 -21.13 -29.73
C LEU A 585 19.62 -21.99 -29.95
N LEU A 586 19.67 -22.77 -31.03
CA LEU A 586 20.70 -23.78 -31.29
C LEU A 586 22.15 -23.26 -31.19
N PRO A 587 22.52 -22.08 -31.74
CA PRO A 587 23.90 -21.62 -31.68
C PRO A 587 24.44 -21.46 -30.26
N ALA A 588 23.66 -20.87 -29.35
CA ALA A 588 24.07 -20.68 -27.96
C ALA A 588 24.09 -22.01 -27.18
N ILE A 589 23.17 -22.93 -27.50
CA ILE A 589 23.11 -24.28 -26.91
C ILE A 589 24.37 -25.08 -27.24
N THR A 590 24.82 -25.03 -28.49
CA THR A 590 26.07 -25.70 -28.90
C THR A 590 27.27 -25.15 -28.14
N GLU A 591 27.37 -23.83 -27.99
CA GLU A 591 28.45 -23.22 -27.20
C GLU A 591 28.38 -23.57 -25.71
N ALA A 592 27.17 -23.60 -25.14
CA ALA A 592 26.94 -23.99 -23.76
C ALA A 592 27.35 -25.43 -23.48
N GLN A 593 27.05 -26.34 -24.41
CA GLN A 593 27.42 -27.75 -24.32
C GLN A 593 28.94 -27.95 -24.42
N GLU A 594 29.61 -27.27 -25.36
CA GLU A 594 31.08 -27.34 -25.46
C GLU A 594 31.79 -26.68 -24.27
N SER A 595 31.16 -25.66 -23.67
CA SER A 595 31.73 -24.91 -22.54
C SER A 595 31.30 -25.44 -21.16
N HIS A 596 30.49 -26.49 -21.09
CA HIS A 596 29.87 -26.99 -19.86
C HIS A 596 29.20 -25.86 -19.05
N VAL A 597 28.32 -25.09 -19.68
CA VAL A 597 27.57 -24.01 -19.04
C VAL A 597 26.11 -24.42 -18.87
N PRO A 598 25.52 -24.27 -17.67
CA PRO A 598 24.13 -24.61 -17.44
C PRO A 598 23.19 -23.66 -18.21
N MET A 599 22.32 -24.22 -19.05
CA MET A 599 21.22 -23.47 -19.67
C MET A 599 19.90 -24.22 -19.48
N LEU A 600 18.84 -23.47 -19.16
CA LEU A 600 17.48 -24.00 -19.08
C LEU A 600 16.63 -23.37 -20.18
N LEU A 601 16.07 -24.19 -21.07
CA LEU A 601 15.29 -23.74 -22.21
C LEU A 601 13.81 -24.08 -21.97
N LEU A 602 12.95 -23.08 -22.08
CA LEU A 602 11.51 -23.18 -21.87
C LEU A 602 10.80 -22.82 -23.19
N THR A 603 10.57 -23.82 -24.03
CA THR A 603 9.91 -23.61 -25.32
C THR A 603 8.43 -23.88 -25.20
N ALA A 604 7.59 -23.05 -25.79
CA ALA A 604 6.15 -23.27 -25.81
C ALA A 604 5.73 -23.97 -27.11
N ASP A 605 4.89 -25.00 -27.03
CA ASP A 605 4.50 -25.83 -28.17
C ASP A 605 2.99 -26.12 -28.17
N ARG A 606 2.50 -26.65 -29.29
CA ARG A 606 1.14 -27.18 -29.42
C ARG A 606 1.03 -28.55 -28.77
N PRO A 607 -0.17 -28.92 -28.29
CA PRO A 607 -0.41 -30.25 -27.75
C PRO A 607 -0.24 -31.32 -28.83
N ALA A 608 0.11 -32.54 -28.42
CA ALA A 608 0.41 -33.66 -29.32
C ALA A 608 -0.67 -33.89 -30.39
N GLU A 609 -1.95 -33.73 -30.06
CA GLU A 609 -3.07 -33.88 -30.99
C GLU A 609 -3.11 -32.86 -32.16
N LEU A 610 -2.34 -31.77 -32.09
CA LEU A 610 -2.27 -30.74 -33.12
C LEU A 610 -0.95 -30.73 -33.91
N ARG A 611 -0.01 -31.61 -33.58
CA ARG A 611 1.25 -31.75 -34.33
C ARG A 611 1.01 -32.54 -35.62
N ASP A 612 1.77 -32.23 -36.67
CA ASP A 612 1.66 -32.87 -38.00
C ASP A 612 0.28 -32.80 -38.68
N THR A 613 -0.58 -31.88 -38.25
CA THR A 613 -1.92 -31.65 -38.83
C THR A 613 -2.01 -30.45 -39.78
N GLY A 614 -0.87 -29.80 -40.07
CA GLY A 614 -0.83 -28.55 -40.87
C GLY A 614 -1.20 -27.29 -40.08
N SER A 615 -1.24 -27.36 -38.75
CA SER A 615 -1.50 -26.19 -37.89
C SER A 615 -0.39 -25.13 -38.01
N ASN A 616 -0.75 -23.85 -37.98
CA ASN A 616 0.23 -22.76 -38.15
C ASN A 616 1.34 -22.83 -37.09
N GLN A 617 2.59 -22.62 -37.55
CA GLN A 617 3.82 -22.60 -36.75
C GLN A 617 4.10 -23.92 -35.99
N THR A 618 3.58 -25.06 -36.46
CA THR A 618 4.04 -26.37 -36.00
C THR A 618 5.30 -26.81 -36.74
N MET A 619 6.32 -27.21 -35.99
CA MET A 619 7.44 -28.00 -36.48
C MET A 619 7.69 -29.15 -35.51
N ASN A 620 8.52 -30.13 -35.89
CA ASN A 620 8.94 -31.16 -34.96
C ASN A 620 9.93 -30.57 -33.93
N GLN A 621 9.40 -30.14 -32.78
CA GLN A 621 10.15 -29.55 -31.68
C GLN A 621 10.53 -30.58 -30.61
N THR A 622 9.87 -31.73 -30.62
CA THR A 622 10.16 -32.83 -29.69
C THR A 622 11.58 -33.32 -29.93
N ASP A 623 12.40 -33.32 -28.87
CA ASP A 623 13.79 -33.78 -28.90
C ASP A 623 14.72 -33.01 -29.88
N ILE A 624 14.32 -31.82 -30.37
CA ILE A 624 15.12 -31.02 -31.30
C ILE A 624 16.55 -30.71 -30.79
N PHE A 625 16.72 -30.57 -29.47
CA PHE A 625 18.02 -30.33 -28.83
C PHE A 625 18.62 -31.56 -28.16
N LYS A 626 18.01 -32.75 -28.29
CA LYS A 626 18.50 -33.98 -27.65
C LYS A 626 19.99 -34.28 -27.87
N PRO A 627 20.60 -33.99 -29.05
CA PRO A 627 22.04 -34.19 -29.23
C PRO A 627 22.93 -33.29 -28.36
N TYR A 628 22.42 -32.15 -27.89
CA TYR A 628 23.18 -31.13 -27.15
C TYR A 628 22.74 -30.99 -25.69
N ALA A 629 21.57 -31.51 -25.34
CA ALA A 629 20.98 -31.39 -24.02
C ALA A 629 21.28 -32.61 -23.13
N VAL A 630 21.61 -32.36 -21.86
CA VAL A 630 21.76 -33.41 -20.84
C VAL A 630 20.42 -34.00 -20.43
N TRP A 631 19.33 -33.26 -20.65
CA TRP A 631 17.98 -33.75 -20.48
C TRP A 631 16.98 -32.96 -21.33
N THR A 632 16.08 -33.68 -21.99
CA THR A 632 14.93 -33.13 -22.73
C THR A 632 13.64 -33.69 -22.16
N ARG A 633 12.61 -32.85 -22.05
CA ARG A 633 11.28 -33.26 -21.62
C ARG A 633 10.20 -32.59 -22.46
N ASP A 634 9.36 -33.40 -23.07
CA ASP A 634 8.12 -32.95 -23.70
C ASP A 634 7.00 -32.96 -22.65
N VAL A 635 6.73 -31.78 -22.09
CA VAL A 635 5.81 -31.62 -20.96
C VAL A 635 4.38 -31.59 -21.50
N ALA A 636 3.61 -32.60 -21.11
CA ALA A 636 2.21 -32.74 -21.50
C ALA A 636 1.39 -31.47 -21.14
N PRO A 637 0.37 -31.14 -21.95
CA PRO A 637 -0.38 -29.93 -21.75
C PRO A 637 -1.17 -29.98 -20.45
N PRO A 638 -1.40 -28.83 -19.81
CA PRO A 638 -2.26 -28.76 -18.64
C PRO A 638 -3.63 -29.40 -18.94
N CYS A 639 -4.03 -30.40 -18.16
CA CYS A 639 -5.39 -30.93 -18.09
C CYS A 639 -5.76 -31.32 -16.65
N GLU A 640 -7.06 -31.47 -16.39
CA GLU A 640 -7.60 -31.76 -15.05
C GLU A 640 -7.14 -33.09 -14.47
N SER A 641 -6.87 -34.07 -15.34
CA SER A 641 -6.36 -35.37 -14.92
C SER A 641 -4.84 -35.39 -14.74
N ALA A 642 -4.12 -34.31 -15.10
CA ALA A 642 -2.68 -34.25 -14.96
C ALA A 642 -2.31 -33.80 -13.54
N PRO A 643 -1.64 -34.64 -12.74
CA PRO A 643 -1.28 -34.26 -11.38
C PRO A 643 -0.20 -33.19 -11.39
N VAL A 644 -0.38 -32.09 -10.66
CA VAL A 644 0.63 -31.01 -10.53
C VAL A 644 1.98 -31.53 -10.02
N ARG A 645 1.98 -32.58 -9.18
CA ARG A 645 3.20 -33.27 -8.72
C ARG A 645 4.10 -33.71 -9.87
N TYR A 646 3.54 -34.10 -11.02
CA TYR A 646 4.31 -34.49 -12.20
C TYR A 646 5.15 -33.30 -12.70
N LEU A 647 4.52 -32.14 -12.89
CA LEU A 647 5.19 -30.90 -13.30
C LEU A 647 6.29 -30.50 -12.31
N LEU A 648 5.99 -30.53 -11.01
CA LEU A 648 6.95 -30.17 -9.96
C LEU A 648 8.16 -31.11 -9.95
N SER A 649 7.92 -32.41 -10.12
CA SER A 649 8.99 -33.43 -10.14
C SER A 649 9.88 -33.27 -11.38
N ASP A 650 9.29 -33.00 -12.55
CA ASP A 650 10.04 -32.70 -13.77
C ASP A 650 10.85 -31.40 -13.62
N THR A 651 10.30 -30.39 -12.94
CA THR A 651 10.98 -29.10 -12.70
C THR A 651 12.20 -29.24 -11.78
N ASP A 652 12.04 -29.93 -10.65
CA ASP A 652 13.14 -30.25 -9.72
C ASP A 652 14.25 -31.04 -10.43
N TYR A 653 13.87 -32.05 -11.21
CA TYR A 653 14.80 -32.82 -12.00
C TYR A 653 15.50 -31.98 -13.08
N ALA A 654 14.78 -31.07 -13.75
CA ALA A 654 15.35 -30.16 -14.76
C ALA A 654 16.50 -29.33 -14.17
N VAL A 655 16.24 -28.66 -13.05
CA VAL A 655 17.22 -27.80 -12.39
C VAL A 655 18.39 -28.61 -11.86
N ALA A 656 18.12 -29.79 -11.29
CA ALA A 656 19.16 -30.70 -10.81
C ALA A 656 20.08 -31.21 -11.93
N GLN A 657 19.54 -31.57 -13.10
CA GLN A 657 20.35 -31.97 -14.25
C GLN A 657 21.15 -30.80 -14.82
N CYS A 658 20.49 -29.65 -14.98
CA CYS A 658 21.10 -28.44 -15.52
C CYS A 658 22.32 -28.00 -14.68
N LEU A 659 22.14 -27.86 -13.36
CA LEU A 659 23.22 -27.44 -12.45
C LEU A 659 24.22 -28.56 -12.13
N GLY A 660 23.74 -29.80 -12.00
CA GLY A 660 24.55 -30.94 -11.58
C GLY A 660 25.51 -31.41 -12.66
N GLN A 661 25.09 -31.36 -13.93
CA GLN A 661 25.94 -31.70 -15.08
C GLN A 661 26.55 -30.48 -15.77
N GLN A 662 26.23 -29.27 -15.31
CA GLN A 662 26.55 -28.01 -15.98
C GLN A 662 26.22 -28.06 -17.49
N GLY A 663 24.99 -28.47 -17.79
CA GLY A 663 24.57 -28.79 -19.16
C GLY A 663 23.25 -28.14 -19.55
N VAL A 664 22.91 -28.28 -20.83
CA VAL A 664 21.68 -27.73 -21.39
C VAL A 664 20.50 -28.65 -21.07
N VAL A 665 19.42 -28.07 -20.53
CA VAL A 665 18.16 -28.77 -20.29
C VAL A 665 17.05 -28.10 -21.09
N HIS A 666 16.23 -28.90 -21.76
CA HIS A 666 15.12 -28.43 -22.58
C HIS A 666 13.78 -28.94 -22.07
N LEU A 667 12.91 -28.03 -21.67
CA LEU A 667 11.51 -28.29 -21.35
C LEU A 667 10.63 -27.74 -22.48
N ASN A 668 10.03 -28.64 -23.25
CA ASN A 668 9.07 -28.31 -24.30
C ASN A 668 7.65 -28.34 -23.72
N MET A 669 7.10 -27.17 -23.41
CA MET A 669 5.85 -26.97 -22.69
C MET A 669 4.67 -26.91 -23.65
N GLN A 670 3.80 -27.90 -23.64
CA GLN A 670 2.61 -27.94 -24.49
C GLN A 670 1.48 -27.06 -23.92
N PHE A 671 0.83 -26.24 -24.73
CA PHE A 671 -0.34 -25.46 -24.31
C PHE A 671 -1.50 -25.58 -25.29
N ARG A 672 -2.70 -25.87 -24.79
CA ARG A 672 -3.95 -25.75 -25.55
C ARG A 672 -4.35 -24.28 -25.71
N GLU A 673 -5.23 -24.00 -26.67
CA GLU A 673 -5.83 -22.66 -26.83
C GLU A 673 -6.50 -22.21 -25.52
N ASN A 674 -6.67 -20.89 -25.36
CA ASN A 674 -6.85 -20.16 -24.08
C ASN A 674 -5.52 -19.75 -23.42
N LEU A 675 -4.74 -18.97 -24.16
CA LEU A 675 -3.39 -18.54 -23.80
C LEU A 675 -3.37 -17.14 -23.13
N ALA A 676 -4.45 -16.37 -23.31
CA ALA A 676 -4.54 -14.99 -22.84
C ALA A 676 -4.97 -14.92 -21.35
N PRO A 677 -4.52 -13.89 -20.60
CA PRO A 677 -4.87 -13.71 -19.19
C PRO A 677 -6.34 -13.37 -18.92
N GLU A 678 -7.11 -13.03 -19.95
CA GLU A 678 -8.52 -12.60 -19.83
C GLU A 678 -9.52 -13.65 -20.35
N GLY A 679 -9.05 -14.83 -20.78
CA GLY A 679 -9.86 -15.82 -21.49
C GLY A 679 -10.71 -16.73 -20.60
N GLY A 680 -11.91 -16.27 -20.20
CA GLY A 680 -13.08 -17.08 -19.79
C GLY A 680 -12.95 -18.02 -18.57
N PRO A 681 -14.05 -18.44 -17.94
CA PRO A 681 -14.01 -19.32 -16.76
C PRO A 681 -13.46 -20.72 -17.10
N VAL A 682 -12.86 -21.38 -16.12
CA VAL A 682 -12.44 -22.80 -16.16
C VAL A 682 -13.61 -23.65 -16.69
N ARG A 683 -13.49 -24.24 -17.88
CA ARG A 683 -14.48 -25.18 -18.42
C ARG A 683 -13.84 -26.55 -18.62
N GLY A 684 -14.31 -27.51 -17.83
CA GLY A 684 -14.01 -28.94 -17.83
C GLY A 684 -14.31 -29.52 -16.42
N GLY A 685 -14.15 -30.81 -16.22
CA GLY A 685 -14.79 -31.73 -15.26
C GLY A 685 -14.57 -31.63 -13.73
N GLN A 686 -14.89 -32.75 -13.08
CA GLN A 686 -15.38 -32.86 -11.69
C GLN A 686 -14.35 -32.49 -10.62
N TYR A 687 -14.76 -31.60 -9.72
CA TYR A 687 -13.95 -30.89 -8.71
C TYR A 687 -13.69 -31.67 -7.41
N GLU A 688 -14.09 -32.94 -7.31
CA GLU A 688 -14.22 -33.62 -6.01
C GLU A 688 -12.91 -34.21 -5.45
N GLU A 689 -11.82 -34.31 -6.22
CA GLU A 689 -10.53 -34.85 -5.73
C GLU A 689 -9.40 -33.80 -5.55
N MET A 690 -9.60 -32.53 -5.94
CA MET A 690 -8.56 -31.48 -5.83
C MET A 690 -8.50 -30.78 -4.48
N SER A 691 -9.54 -30.91 -3.63
CA SER A 691 -9.59 -30.34 -2.28
C SER A 691 -8.60 -30.98 -1.28
N ALA A 692 -7.84 -31.99 -1.71
CA ALA A 692 -6.83 -32.67 -0.91
C ALA A 692 -5.39 -32.20 -1.17
N PHE A 693 -5.16 -31.22 -2.05
CA PHE A 693 -3.80 -30.79 -2.40
C PHE A 693 -3.26 -29.76 -1.39
N HIS A 694 -2.38 -30.20 -0.51
CA HIS A 694 -1.59 -29.36 0.40
C HIS A 694 -0.14 -29.33 -0.10
N VAL A 695 0.38 -28.16 -0.47
CA VAL A 695 1.81 -27.93 -0.68
C VAL A 695 2.41 -27.63 0.69
N PRO A 696 3.14 -28.56 1.35
CA PRO A 696 3.70 -28.30 2.67
C PRO A 696 4.81 -27.25 2.54
N GLU A 697 4.79 -26.25 3.41
CA GLU A 697 5.67 -25.06 3.36
C GLU A 697 7.17 -25.38 3.40
N ASP A 698 7.57 -26.61 3.78
CA ASP A 698 8.96 -26.94 4.10
C ASP A 698 9.47 -28.30 3.56
N SER A 699 8.82 -28.90 2.55
CA SER A 699 9.31 -30.15 1.95
C SER A 699 9.46 -30.10 0.44
N ARG A 700 10.65 -30.45 -0.08
CA ARG A 700 10.84 -30.78 -1.50
C ARG A 700 9.92 -31.96 -1.83
N PHE A 701 9.20 -31.90 -2.95
CA PHE A 701 8.21 -32.92 -3.32
C PHE A 701 8.83 -34.33 -3.50
N THR A 702 10.16 -34.42 -3.66
CA THR A 702 10.97 -35.64 -3.66
C THR A 702 11.49 -35.97 -2.24
N ARG A 703 10.99 -37.07 -1.63
CA ARG A 703 11.50 -37.64 -0.36
C ARG A 703 12.94 -38.16 -0.55
N TRP A 704 13.91 -37.47 0.05
CA TRP A 704 15.30 -37.91 0.19
C TRP A 704 15.59 -38.36 1.64
N GLN A 705 16.28 -39.50 1.85
CA GLN A 705 16.61 -40.05 3.17
C GLN A 705 18.08 -39.79 3.56
N MET A 706 18.29 -39.15 4.72
CA MET A 706 19.56 -38.57 5.17
C MET A 706 20.62 -39.59 5.66
N ARG A 707 20.31 -40.90 5.82
CA ARG A 707 21.21 -41.88 6.49
C ARG A 707 22.07 -42.76 5.57
N SER A 708 21.73 -43.00 4.29
CA SER A 708 22.35 -44.10 3.51
C SER A 708 23.35 -43.70 2.41
N ARG A 709 23.42 -42.43 1.97
CA ARG A 709 24.46 -41.91 1.04
C ARG A 709 24.78 -42.74 -0.24
N GLU A 710 23.81 -43.48 -0.81
CA GLU A 710 23.86 -43.93 -2.21
C GLU A 710 22.79 -43.18 -3.02
N PRO A 711 23.01 -42.87 -4.30
CA PRO A 711 22.19 -41.86 -4.94
C PRO A 711 21.19 -42.55 -5.88
N LEU A 712 20.49 -41.80 -6.72
CA LEU A 712 20.64 -42.22 -8.13
C LEU A 712 21.64 -41.37 -8.89
N THR A 713 21.92 -40.11 -8.53
CA THR A 713 23.29 -39.50 -8.61
C THR A 713 23.40 -38.12 -7.94
N ARG A 714 24.64 -37.68 -7.69
CA ARG A 714 25.12 -36.79 -6.62
C ARG A 714 25.66 -35.48 -7.19
N THR A 715 25.29 -34.30 -6.68
CA THR A 715 26.15 -33.11 -6.72
C THR A 715 25.93 -32.16 -5.54
N ALA A 716 27.03 -31.50 -5.19
CA ALA A 716 27.26 -30.67 -4.02
C ALA A 716 26.38 -29.42 -4.00
N ARG A 717 26.23 -28.82 -2.81
CA ARG A 717 25.67 -27.46 -2.66
C ARG A 717 26.39 -26.53 -3.65
N PRO A 718 25.67 -25.76 -4.48
CA PRO A 718 26.32 -24.73 -5.26
C PRO A 718 26.99 -23.76 -4.27
N PRO A 719 28.26 -23.36 -4.50
CA PRO A 719 28.87 -22.32 -3.70
C PRO A 719 27.99 -21.07 -3.82
N ARG A 720 27.60 -20.48 -2.67
CA ARG A 720 27.04 -19.13 -2.67
C ARG A 720 28.14 -18.19 -3.14
N ARG A 721 28.04 -17.70 -4.37
CA ARG A 721 28.71 -16.48 -4.79
C ARG A 721 27.70 -15.34 -4.74
N SER A 722 28.09 -14.23 -4.14
CA SER A 722 27.38 -12.96 -4.30
C SER A 722 27.42 -12.58 -5.77
N ILE A 723 26.26 -12.21 -6.32
CA ILE A 723 26.14 -11.72 -7.68
C ILE A 723 26.67 -10.28 -7.68
N ASP A 724 27.75 -10.05 -8.41
CA ASP A 724 28.29 -8.72 -8.69
C ASP A 724 27.60 -8.21 -9.97
N GLU A 725 26.56 -7.39 -9.80
CA GLU A 725 25.72 -6.90 -10.90
C GLU A 725 26.50 -6.06 -11.93
N ASP A 726 27.56 -5.37 -11.51
CA ASP A 726 28.40 -4.57 -12.39
C ASP A 726 29.31 -5.46 -13.24
N ARG A 727 29.81 -6.54 -12.66
CA ARG A 727 30.59 -7.57 -13.37
C ARG A 727 29.74 -8.41 -14.32
N VAL A 728 28.45 -8.62 -13.99
CA VAL A 728 27.47 -9.24 -14.89
C VAL A 728 27.22 -8.36 -16.12
N LYS A 729 27.09 -7.04 -15.96
CA LYS A 729 26.97 -6.09 -17.09
C LYS A 729 28.23 -6.09 -17.98
N GLU A 730 29.42 -6.12 -17.38
CA GLU A 730 30.70 -6.15 -18.11
C GLU A 730 30.89 -7.43 -18.95
N LEU A 731 30.46 -8.58 -18.41
CA LEU A 731 30.51 -9.87 -19.09
C LEU A 731 29.41 -10.05 -20.16
N ILE A 732 28.23 -9.44 -19.98
CA ILE A 732 27.14 -9.43 -20.97
C ILE A 732 27.48 -8.52 -22.15
N CYS A 733 28.26 -7.45 -21.93
CA CYS A 733 28.63 -6.47 -22.96
C CYS A 733 29.96 -6.76 -23.67
N GLY A 734 30.38 -8.03 -23.77
CA GLY A 734 31.69 -8.46 -24.28
C GLY A 734 32.32 -7.54 -25.34
N VAL A 735 33.43 -6.91 -24.96
CA VAL A 735 34.48 -6.24 -25.75
C VAL A 735 34.27 -6.31 -27.27
N MET A 736 33.72 -5.25 -27.86
CA MET A 736 34.16 -4.80 -29.18
C MET A 736 35.24 -3.72 -28.95
N PRO A 737 36.52 -3.95 -29.29
CA PRO A 737 37.48 -2.87 -29.31
C PRO A 737 37.12 -1.92 -30.45
N GLU A 738 37.18 -0.63 -30.13
CA GLU A 738 37.23 0.53 -31.02
C GLU A 738 37.41 0.23 -32.52
N LEU A 739 36.32 0.35 -33.29
CA LEU A 739 36.40 0.74 -34.70
C LEU A 739 36.23 2.27 -34.78
N SER A 740 37.19 2.99 -34.22
CA SER A 740 37.50 4.35 -34.66
C SER A 740 38.75 4.26 -35.53
N GLY A 741 38.54 4.11 -36.84
CA GLY A 741 39.63 3.89 -37.78
C GLY A 741 39.12 3.59 -39.17
N ASP A 742 39.05 4.63 -39.98
CA ASP A 742 39.01 4.60 -41.44
C ASP A 742 39.63 3.32 -42.03
N THR A 743 38.80 2.38 -42.48
CA THR A 743 39.27 1.34 -43.40
C THR A 743 38.20 1.02 -44.43
N ARG A 744 38.60 1.29 -45.67
CA ARG A 744 37.82 1.27 -46.89
C ARG A 744 37.26 -0.13 -47.18
N LEU A 745 36.02 -0.14 -47.66
CA LEU A 745 35.50 -1.18 -48.54
C LEU A 745 36.46 -1.39 -49.72
N SER A 746 37.15 -2.53 -49.76
CA SER A 746 37.71 -3.07 -51.01
C SER A 746 38.04 -4.56 -50.88
N GLY A 747 37.45 -5.36 -51.77
CA GLY A 747 38.17 -6.48 -52.39
C GLY A 747 37.95 -7.88 -51.82
N GLN A 748 37.09 -8.64 -52.52
CA GLN A 748 37.43 -9.92 -53.17
C GLN A 748 37.89 -11.14 -52.32
N VAL A 749 37.09 -12.22 -52.49
CA VAL A 749 37.52 -13.55 -53.01
C VAL A 749 37.98 -14.64 -52.02
N ARG A 750 37.13 -15.69 -52.00
CA ARG A 750 37.37 -17.17 -52.01
C ARG A 750 38.06 -17.91 -50.85
N GLU A 751 37.49 -19.12 -50.64
CA GLU A 751 38.09 -20.40 -50.19
C GLU A 751 38.66 -20.39 -48.76
N GLN A 752 38.23 -21.22 -47.81
CA GLN A 752 37.83 -22.64 -47.79
C GLN A 752 36.72 -22.90 -46.75
#